data_AF-A0A0D9W9C2-F1
#
_entry.id   AF-A0A0D9W9C2-F1
#
_cell.length_a   1.000
_cell.length_b   1.000
_cell.length_c   1.000
_cell.angle_alpha   90.00
_cell.angle_beta   90.00
_cell.angle_gamma   90.00
#
_symmetry.space_group_name_H-M   'P 1'
#
loop_
_entity.id
_entity.type
_entity.pdbx_description
1 polymer ?
#
loop_
_entity_poly.entity_id
_entity_poly.type
_entity_poly.pdbx_seq_one_letter_code
_entity_poly.pdbx_strand_id
1 'polypeptide(L)'
;MRSQEEGEGDDCEVDDVVFRVRNTKHELLQLFETGERREAPVIQRWSPPMEGFVVRNHNGTALLAGAGRRTSVHDALCAEAEAWIAAAMVQGITKITIETDSATLVSALRSQEYDQSPGGAIFVELKLLLQLEFAEVATVHKPRSCNSVAHELAQVGVSMERGQSSVWTDPFPNFRLQANREVDLSLSPYDTAWMAMVPLEAACIGDSPPSSSPRFPQCVEWILQNQHDDGSWRSVNKDVLSSTLACVLALVRWDTGREHVRRGLQFVGSNISVAMDEQTFSPVGFNVTFAAMLRDDVMICSGGRKADIAYAIEGLRSLQDWNEVMKLQRKNGPLFNSPSTTAAELVHKYATKALQYLDMLLDKFGAVPVAYPVNIQYQLYMVDVLEKLGIASHFFGEISSILDMTYSCWLQRNDEIMLDMATCGMAFRLLRMNGYDVSSDELSHLAEPSSFHGSLQGFINDTRSLLELHNASKVSISEKDTILDNIGSWTSCLLKEKLLSSPVPRTPLFEEASCQVEYALSFPFYTTLDRLDHKRNIEHFDNTCCQMLEVHFPCHSNEEIMALGVRDFSCSQFIYQEELHQLGSWVKENRLDQLQFARQKLEYFYFSAGATMFHPELSDVRILWAKNGVLTTVVDDFFDVGGSKEELENLVALVEKWDKNDRTEYYSEQVEIVEWRQSQYVPTAEEYMENAVVTFALGPIVLPALYLVGPKLPDSVVRSQECSELFRLMSTCGRLLNDVQSYEREGTQGKLNSVSLLALQSGGSVTMEEAVKEIQKPVEKCRRELLNLVVSRECVIPRPCKDLFWNMCKVCYFFYSGSDGFSSPTAKAGAVNAVIHEPLLLNMNHLSPRHLASAPHLHGPPRHVRSGSQTLAAVADATASPSKAVPASTPSDTVVAARALSPSPSPSPWQELLRYMMEEVEWRKRQYVPTIEEYMENAVVSFALGPILLPAIYFVGPKIPDSVVRSQECNELFRLVSTMGRLLNDFRSYERECREGKLNSVFLLVLHSGGSVSMEEAVEEIQKPIEKCRRDLLRLVLSKDSTVPRPCKELFWNMSKCCYFFYSRGDGFSSPTAKAGAVKAVIHEPLQL
;
A
#
# COMPACT_ATOMS: atom_id res chain seq x y z
N MET A 1 -71.21 8.66 -16.74
CA MET A 1 -71.56 9.97 -17.33
C MET A 1 -70.27 10.70 -17.63
N ARG A 2 -69.98 10.90 -18.93
CA ARG A 2 -68.94 11.76 -19.59
C ARG A 2 -67.45 11.48 -19.25
N SER A 3 -66.66 10.80 -20.10
CA SER A 3 -66.06 11.15 -21.43
C SER A 3 -64.76 11.99 -21.30
N GLN A 4 -63.59 11.44 -21.69
CA GLN A 4 -62.72 11.82 -22.87
C GLN A 4 -62.01 13.19 -22.70
N GLU A 5 -60.73 13.45 -23.00
CA GLU A 5 -59.67 12.99 -23.94
C GLU A 5 -58.31 13.59 -23.45
N GLU A 6 -57.17 12.87 -23.49
CA GLU A 6 -56.00 12.99 -24.44
C GLU A 6 -55.41 14.43 -24.58
N GLY A 7 -54.10 14.74 -24.54
CA GLY A 7 -52.83 13.99 -24.54
C GLY A 7 -51.60 14.95 -24.55
N GLU A 8 -50.40 14.40 -24.84
CA GLU A 8 -49.03 15.00 -24.93
C GLU A 8 -48.34 15.35 -23.59
N GLY A 9 -47.10 14.94 -23.26
CA GLY A 9 -45.99 14.31 -23.99
C GLY A 9 -44.68 14.77 -23.31
N ASP A 10 -43.79 13.84 -22.98
CA ASP A 10 -42.39 13.98 -22.50
C ASP A 10 -42.06 15.07 -21.44
N ASP A 11 -41.72 14.61 -20.23
CA ASP A 11 -40.50 15.06 -19.56
C ASP A 11 -40.00 13.94 -18.63
N CYS A 12 -38.75 13.56 -18.81
CA CYS A 12 -38.04 12.52 -18.09
C CYS A 12 -38.18 12.68 -16.56
N GLU A 13 -38.82 11.71 -15.90
CA GLU A 13 -38.65 11.48 -14.47
C GLU A 13 -37.18 11.12 -14.23
N VAL A 14 -36.42 12.06 -13.64
CA VAL A 14 -35.07 11.76 -13.16
C VAL A 14 -35.12 11.55 -11.65
N ASP A 15 -34.79 10.32 -11.31
CA ASP A 15 -34.84 9.64 -10.03
C ASP A 15 -34.13 10.32 -8.85
N ASP A 16 -34.67 10.08 -7.65
CA ASP A 16 -34.08 10.37 -6.33
C ASP A 16 -32.70 9.69 -6.14
N VAL A 17 -31.67 10.44 -5.69
CA VAL A 17 -30.30 9.94 -5.47
C VAL A 17 -29.81 10.25 -4.03
N VAL A 18 -29.18 9.27 -3.37
CA VAL A 18 -28.65 9.35 -1.99
C VAL A 18 -27.10 9.38 -2.01
N PHE A 19 -26.49 10.38 -1.36
CA PHE A 19 -25.04 10.63 -1.27
C PHE A 19 -24.47 10.29 0.12
N ARG A 20 -23.31 9.61 0.21
CA ARG A 20 -22.60 9.28 1.49
C ARG A 20 -21.09 9.61 1.43
N VAL A 21 -20.54 10.35 2.41
CA VAL A 21 -19.10 10.74 2.50
C VAL A 21 -18.60 10.76 3.95
N ARG A 22 -17.34 10.36 4.20
CA ARG A 22 -16.62 10.55 5.50
C ARG A 22 -15.08 10.43 5.41
N ASN A 23 -14.34 11.11 6.31
CA ASN A 23 -13.00 10.72 6.80
C ASN A 23 -12.94 10.63 8.36
N THR A 24 -12.08 9.73 8.86
CA THR A 24 -11.81 9.36 10.25
C THR A 24 -10.76 10.24 10.95
N LYS A 25 -11.17 11.03 11.95
CA LYS A 25 -10.23 11.60 12.95
C LYS A 25 -10.82 11.73 14.37
N HIS A 26 -11.56 10.73 14.86
CA HIS A 26 -12.08 10.81 16.24
C HIS A 26 -11.74 9.66 17.20
N GLU A 27 -10.87 8.72 16.84
CA GLU A 27 -10.44 7.65 17.77
C GLU A 27 -8.99 7.74 18.28
N LEU A 28 -8.21 8.75 17.90
CA LEU A 28 -6.88 8.98 18.51
C LEU A 28 -6.84 10.04 19.62
N LEU A 29 -7.98 10.63 20.00
CA LEU A 29 -8.03 11.68 21.04
C LEU A 29 -8.94 11.38 22.25
N GLN A 30 -9.72 10.30 22.25
CA GLN A 30 -10.56 9.94 23.42
C GLN A 30 -9.89 9.03 24.45
N LEU A 31 -8.65 8.59 24.23
CA LEU A 31 -7.86 7.85 25.23
C LEU A 31 -6.94 8.74 26.10
N PHE A 32 -6.96 10.07 25.94
CA PHE A 32 -6.03 10.98 26.63
C PHE A 32 -6.65 12.13 27.45
N GLU A 33 -7.95 12.11 27.75
CA GLU A 33 -8.54 13.13 28.64
C GLU A 33 -9.25 12.52 29.88
N THR A 34 -8.46 11.96 30.79
CA THR A 34 -8.67 12.16 32.24
C THR A 34 -7.33 12.22 32.95
N GLY A 35 -6.81 13.43 33.22
CA GLY A 35 -5.71 13.59 34.18
C GLY A 35 -4.71 14.71 33.88
N GLU A 36 -5.14 15.96 34.16
CA GLU A 36 -4.32 17.13 34.53
C GLU A 36 -3.36 17.80 33.53
N ARG A 37 -3.51 19.13 33.46
CA ARG A 37 -2.72 20.10 32.69
C ARG A 37 -1.30 20.24 33.23
N ARG A 38 -0.30 20.34 32.34
CA ARG A 38 0.58 21.54 32.21
C ARG A 38 1.49 21.49 30.97
N GLU A 39 1.43 22.60 30.25
CA GLU A 39 2.45 23.23 29.38
C GLU A 39 2.91 22.53 28.08
N ALA A 40 2.52 23.14 26.95
CA ALA A 40 3.09 22.93 25.61
C ALA A 40 4.39 23.76 25.44
N PRO A 41 5.29 23.50 24.47
CA PRO A 41 4.97 23.68 23.05
C PRO A 41 5.71 22.78 22.03
N VAL A 42 5.25 22.87 20.77
CA VAL A 42 5.89 22.43 19.50
C VAL A 42 5.68 20.97 19.11
N ILE A 43 4.75 20.73 18.17
CA ILE A 43 4.84 19.89 16.94
C ILE A 43 3.40 19.84 16.35
N GLN A 44 3.13 20.68 15.34
CA GLN A 44 2.04 20.50 14.40
C GLN A 44 2.66 20.49 13.00
N ARG A 45 3.08 19.32 12.51
CA ARG A 45 3.22 19.06 11.07
C ARG A 45 2.07 18.15 10.68
N TRP A 46 1.19 18.68 9.84
CA TRP A 46 -0.06 18.10 9.42
C TRP A 46 0.16 17.14 8.25
N SER A 47 -0.35 15.91 8.35
CA SER A 47 -0.61 15.05 7.18
C SER A 47 -1.72 15.68 6.33
N PRO A 48 -1.68 15.59 4.97
CA PRO A 48 -2.75 16.14 4.14
C PRO A 48 -4.07 15.39 4.38
N PRO A 49 -5.22 16.07 4.50
CA PRO A 49 -6.52 15.43 4.68
C PRO A 49 -7.00 14.71 3.39
N MET A 50 -7.71 13.60 3.58
CA MET A 50 -8.09 12.63 2.53
C MET A 50 -9.61 12.61 2.34
N GLU A 51 -10.08 12.36 1.12
CA GLU A 51 -11.51 12.35 0.78
C GLU A 51 -11.93 10.98 0.20
N GLY A 52 -13.16 10.54 0.52
CA GLY A 52 -13.78 9.33 0.01
C GLY A 52 -15.32 9.44 -0.01
N PHE A 53 -15.95 9.20 -1.17
CA PHE A 53 -17.40 9.32 -1.33
C PHE A 53 -18.03 8.25 -2.24
N VAL A 54 -19.33 7.98 -2.02
CA VAL A 54 -20.15 7.13 -2.91
C VAL A 54 -21.53 7.75 -3.12
N VAL A 55 -21.99 7.75 -4.36
CA VAL A 55 -23.31 8.20 -4.81
C VAL A 55 -24.13 6.98 -5.22
N ARG A 56 -25.39 6.87 -4.77
CA ARG A 56 -26.29 5.74 -5.07
C ARG A 56 -27.67 6.21 -5.53
N ASN A 57 -28.31 5.47 -6.44
CA ASN A 57 -29.71 5.71 -6.80
C ASN A 57 -30.68 5.26 -5.67
N HIS A 58 -31.99 5.52 -5.86
CA HIS A 58 -33.06 5.10 -4.94
C HIS A 58 -33.11 3.59 -4.67
N ASN A 59 -32.60 2.75 -5.58
CA ASN A 59 -32.51 1.29 -5.43
C ASN A 59 -31.26 0.85 -4.65
N GLY A 60 -30.40 1.77 -4.22
CA GLY A 60 -29.16 1.49 -3.51
C GLY A 60 -27.99 1.08 -4.41
N THR A 61 -28.14 1.10 -5.72
CA THR A 61 -27.07 0.86 -6.70
C THR A 61 -26.12 2.05 -6.72
N ALA A 62 -24.82 1.80 -6.61
CA ALA A 62 -23.82 2.86 -6.72
C ALA A 62 -23.76 3.38 -8.18
N LEU A 63 -23.70 4.71 -8.33
CA LEU A 63 -23.62 5.41 -9.62
C LEU A 63 -22.24 6.07 -9.82
N LEU A 64 -21.67 6.57 -8.72
CA LEU A 64 -20.37 7.23 -8.70
C LEU A 64 -19.64 6.95 -7.38
N ALA A 65 -18.31 6.93 -7.43
CA ALA A 65 -17.44 6.84 -6.27
C ALA A 65 -16.21 7.71 -6.49
N GLY A 66 -15.62 8.25 -5.43
CA GLY A 66 -14.41 9.05 -5.57
C GLY A 66 -13.50 8.97 -4.35
N ALA A 67 -12.21 9.16 -4.59
CA ALA A 67 -11.15 9.18 -3.59
C ALA A 67 -10.11 10.25 -3.94
N GLY A 68 -9.48 10.88 -2.94
CA GLY A 68 -8.46 11.88 -3.20
C GLY A 68 -7.62 12.28 -1.99
N ARG A 69 -6.48 12.92 -2.27
CA ARG A 69 -5.56 13.48 -1.26
C ARG A 69 -5.37 14.97 -1.51
N ARG A 70 -6.02 15.81 -0.70
CA ARG A 70 -6.02 17.26 -0.93
C ARG A 70 -4.78 17.92 -0.33
N THR A 71 -4.26 18.94 -1.01
CA THR A 71 -3.03 19.65 -0.63
C THR A 71 -3.22 20.58 0.57
N SER A 72 -4.44 21.06 0.84
CA SER A 72 -4.66 22.22 1.73
C SER A 72 -6.08 22.28 2.29
N VAL A 73 -6.44 21.43 3.25
CA VAL A 73 -7.76 21.54 3.93
C VAL A 73 -7.55 21.73 5.43
N HIS A 74 -8.31 22.65 6.02
CA HIS A 74 -8.07 23.17 7.38
C HIS A 74 -8.32 22.14 8.48
N ASP A 75 -9.31 21.27 8.31
CA ASP A 75 -9.64 20.17 9.21
C ASP A 75 -10.46 19.07 8.48
N ALA A 76 -10.77 17.99 9.20
CA ALA A 76 -11.52 16.86 8.65
C ALA A 76 -12.97 17.22 8.26
N LEU A 77 -13.58 18.21 8.92
CA LEU A 77 -14.94 18.65 8.65
C LEU A 77 -15.01 19.42 7.32
N CYS A 78 -13.99 20.22 7.04
CA CYS A 78 -13.83 20.94 5.78
C CYS A 78 -13.53 19.98 4.62
N ALA A 79 -12.73 18.93 4.85
CA ALA A 79 -12.46 17.91 3.83
C ALA A 79 -13.73 17.12 3.45
N GLU A 80 -14.60 16.81 4.41
CA GLU A 80 -15.91 16.20 4.12
C GLU A 80 -16.82 17.13 3.30
N ALA A 81 -16.81 18.43 3.60
CA ALA A 81 -17.60 19.40 2.84
C ALA A 81 -17.06 19.66 1.43
N GLU A 82 -15.75 19.66 1.21
CA GLU A 82 -15.17 19.78 -0.14
C GLU A 82 -15.40 18.53 -1.00
N ALA A 83 -15.33 17.34 -0.39
CA ALA A 83 -15.69 16.09 -1.05
C ALA A 83 -17.16 16.09 -1.52
N TRP A 84 -18.04 16.79 -0.79
CA TRP A 84 -19.42 17.03 -1.20
C TRP A 84 -19.54 17.98 -2.38
N ILE A 85 -18.74 19.04 -2.41
CA ILE A 85 -18.69 19.96 -3.55
C ILE A 85 -18.28 19.19 -4.82
N ALA A 86 -17.25 18.34 -4.73
CA ALA A 86 -16.79 17.52 -5.86
C ALA A 86 -17.85 16.52 -6.33
N ALA A 87 -18.59 15.90 -5.42
CA ALA A 87 -19.66 14.96 -5.76
C ALA A 87 -20.91 15.67 -6.31
N ALA A 88 -21.22 16.89 -5.87
CA ALA A 88 -22.39 17.66 -6.29
C ALA A 88 -22.29 18.20 -7.72
N MET A 89 -21.09 18.31 -8.29
CA MET A 89 -20.86 18.80 -9.67
C MET A 89 -21.23 17.80 -10.78
N VAL A 90 -21.87 16.68 -10.44
CA VAL A 90 -22.21 15.59 -11.36
C VAL A 90 -23.58 15.86 -11.98
N GLN A 91 -23.63 15.97 -13.30
CA GLN A 91 -24.81 16.44 -14.04
C GLN A 91 -25.98 15.45 -14.02
N GLY A 92 -27.20 15.95 -13.81
CA GLY A 92 -28.46 15.23 -14.06
C GLY A 92 -29.33 14.90 -12.84
N ILE A 93 -28.89 15.19 -11.61
CA ILE A 93 -29.64 14.83 -10.39
C ILE A 93 -30.47 16.04 -9.91
N THR A 94 -31.78 15.88 -9.74
CA THR A 94 -32.67 16.97 -9.29
C THR A 94 -33.01 16.91 -7.81
N LYS A 95 -32.88 15.74 -7.17
CA LYS A 95 -33.20 15.51 -5.76
C LYS A 95 -32.10 14.71 -5.06
N ILE A 96 -31.72 15.16 -3.86
CA ILE A 96 -30.56 14.63 -3.14
C ILE A 96 -30.86 14.39 -1.65
N THR A 97 -30.50 13.20 -1.16
CA THR A 97 -30.39 12.92 0.29
C THR A 97 -28.93 12.68 0.68
N ILE A 98 -28.39 13.52 1.53
CA ILE A 98 -27.01 13.49 2.00
C ILE A 98 -26.96 12.79 3.36
N GLU A 99 -26.26 11.67 3.43
CA GLU A 99 -26.11 10.88 4.65
C GLU A 99 -24.67 10.96 5.17
N THR A 100 -24.50 11.40 6.42
CA THR A 100 -23.20 11.51 7.09
C THR A 100 -23.29 11.01 8.52
N ASP A 101 -22.19 10.53 9.09
CA ASP A 101 -22.10 10.21 10.52
C ASP A 101 -21.52 11.36 11.35
N SER A 102 -21.29 12.53 10.73
CA SER A 102 -20.91 13.76 11.39
C SER A 102 -22.14 14.60 11.73
N ALA A 103 -22.61 14.48 12.98
CA ALA A 103 -23.69 15.32 13.50
C ALA A 103 -23.33 16.82 13.42
N THR A 104 -22.04 17.16 13.56
CA THR A 104 -21.50 18.52 13.42
C THR A 104 -21.67 19.05 12.01
N LEU A 105 -21.40 18.24 10.98
CA LEU A 105 -21.55 18.64 9.58
C LEU A 105 -23.03 18.83 9.20
N VAL A 106 -23.91 17.96 9.71
CA VAL A 106 -25.38 18.14 9.57
C VAL A 106 -25.83 19.45 10.22
N SER A 107 -25.32 19.76 11.41
CA SER A 107 -25.62 21.04 12.08
C SER A 107 -25.07 22.24 11.30
N ALA A 108 -23.86 22.12 10.76
CA ALA A 108 -23.22 23.15 9.95
C ALA A 108 -24.00 23.45 8.68
N LEU A 109 -24.58 22.44 8.01
CA LEU A 109 -25.40 22.64 6.81
C LEU A 109 -26.81 23.15 7.11
N ARG A 110 -27.39 22.81 8.27
CA ARG A 110 -28.77 23.18 8.62
C ARG A 110 -28.89 24.52 9.34
N SER A 111 -27.79 25.08 9.84
CA SER A 111 -27.77 26.33 10.63
C SER A 111 -26.70 27.29 10.14
N GLN A 112 -26.80 28.57 10.47
CA GLN A 112 -25.78 29.59 10.12
C GLN A 112 -24.64 29.68 11.14
N GLU A 113 -24.63 28.83 12.18
CA GLU A 113 -23.69 28.94 13.30
C GLU A 113 -22.22 28.69 12.93
N TYR A 114 -22.01 27.92 11.85
CA TYR A 114 -20.69 27.50 11.36
C TYR A 114 -20.17 28.37 10.20
N ASP A 115 -20.99 29.29 9.68
CA ASP A 115 -20.64 30.16 8.54
C ASP A 115 -19.50 31.14 8.88
N GLN A 116 -19.32 31.42 10.18
CA GLN A 116 -18.24 32.27 10.71
C GLN A 116 -17.11 31.46 11.39
N SER A 117 -17.03 30.16 11.12
CA SER A 117 -15.93 29.31 11.59
C SER A 117 -14.72 29.38 10.64
N PRO A 118 -13.53 28.90 11.02
CA PRO A 118 -12.36 28.83 10.13
C PRO A 118 -12.61 28.07 8.81
N GLY A 119 -13.61 27.17 8.75
CA GLY A 119 -14.08 26.48 7.55
C GLY A 119 -15.38 27.03 6.95
N GLY A 120 -15.89 28.16 7.46
CA GLY A 120 -17.22 28.70 7.17
C GLY A 120 -17.47 29.00 5.70
N ALA A 121 -16.44 29.44 4.96
CA ALA A 121 -16.55 29.69 3.53
C ALA A 121 -16.97 28.43 2.75
N ILE A 122 -16.42 27.26 3.09
CA ILE A 122 -16.72 25.98 2.46
C ILE A 122 -18.16 25.56 2.77
N PHE A 123 -18.61 25.74 4.01
CA PHE A 123 -19.99 25.40 4.39
C PHE A 123 -21.01 26.33 3.73
N VAL A 124 -20.70 27.62 3.59
CA VAL A 124 -21.56 28.60 2.88
C VAL A 124 -21.62 28.29 1.39
N GLU A 125 -20.47 28.00 0.77
CA GLU A 125 -20.39 27.61 -0.63
C GLU A 125 -21.18 26.34 -0.91
N LEU A 126 -21.00 25.31 -0.08
CA LEU A 126 -21.73 24.07 -0.23
C LEU A 126 -23.24 24.25 -0.04
N LYS A 127 -23.70 25.06 0.93
CA LYS A 127 -25.13 25.38 1.07
C LYS A 127 -25.71 26.05 -0.17
N LEU A 128 -24.95 27.00 -0.75
CA LEU A 128 -25.35 27.69 -1.98
C LEU A 128 -25.42 26.73 -3.16
N LEU A 129 -24.40 25.88 -3.35
CA LEU A 129 -24.39 24.87 -4.41
C LEU A 129 -25.55 23.89 -4.26
N LEU A 130 -25.81 23.41 -3.04
CA LEU A 130 -26.94 22.52 -2.78
C LEU A 130 -28.29 23.18 -3.11
N GLN A 131 -28.43 24.49 -2.87
CA GLN A 131 -29.65 25.25 -3.21
C GLN A 131 -29.79 25.57 -4.70
N LEU A 132 -28.67 25.69 -5.43
CA LEU A 132 -28.66 26.05 -6.84
C LEU A 132 -28.81 24.83 -7.75
N GLU A 133 -28.18 23.71 -7.39
CA GLU A 133 -28.09 22.52 -8.26
C GLU A 133 -29.22 21.51 -8.02
N PHE A 134 -29.91 21.56 -6.87
CA PHE A 134 -30.94 20.57 -6.51
C PHE A 134 -32.27 21.22 -6.12
N ALA A 135 -33.39 20.62 -6.56
CA ALA A 135 -34.75 21.03 -6.22
C ALA A 135 -35.16 20.59 -4.82
N GLU A 136 -34.64 19.45 -4.34
CA GLU A 136 -34.91 18.91 -3.00
C GLU A 136 -33.61 18.41 -2.37
N VAL A 137 -33.27 18.94 -1.18
CA VAL A 137 -32.06 18.58 -0.43
C VAL A 137 -32.44 18.15 0.98
N ALA A 138 -32.16 16.89 1.32
CA ALA A 138 -32.24 16.37 2.67
C ALA A 138 -30.84 16.07 3.19
N THR A 139 -30.51 16.47 4.42
CA THR A 139 -29.29 16.03 5.12
C THR A 139 -29.70 15.09 6.25
N VAL A 140 -29.04 13.96 6.49
CA VAL A 140 -29.43 12.96 7.48
C VAL A 140 -28.19 12.45 8.20
N HIS A 141 -28.26 12.41 9.54
CA HIS A 141 -27.24 11.75 10.34
C HIS A 141 -27.49 10.22 10.35
N LYS A 142 -26.49 9.42 9.97
CA LYS A 142 -26.54 7.94 9.97
C LYS A 142 -25.35 7.35 10.72
N PRO A 143 -25.50 6.22 11.43
CA PRO A 143 -24.38 5.60 12.16
C PRO A 143 -23.26 5.08 11.24
N ARG A 144 -22.03 5.02 11.79
CA ARG A 144 -20.79 4.66 11.09
C ARG A 144 -20.84 3.34 10.30
N SER A 145 -21.53 2.31 10.81
CA SER A 145 -21.63 0.99 10.16
C SER A 145 -22.29 1.02 8.79
N CYS A 146 -23.10 2.05 8.51
CA CYS A 146 -23.76 2.21 7.21
C CYS A 146 -22.82 2.83 6.15
N ASN A 147 -21.67 3.41 6.52
CA ASN A 147 -20.82 4.20 5.62
C ASN A 147 -19.45 3.55 5.31
N SER A 148 -19.30 2.24 5.55
CA SER A 148 -18.01 1.52 5.38
C SER A 148 -17.39 1.68 3.99
N VAL A 149 -18.17 1.74 2.91
CA VAL A 149 -17.62 1.86 1.55
C VAL A 149 -16.92 3.20 1.30
N ALA A 150 -17.44 4.30 1.86
CA ALA A 150 -16.78 5.60 1.75
C ALA A 150 -15.48 5.65 2.57
N HIS A 151 -15.39 4.83 3.63
CA HIS A 151 -14.20 4.69 4.45
C HIS A 151 -13.04 4.05 3.68
N GLU A 152 -13.32 2.94 3.00
CA GLU A 152 -12.32 2.26 2.15
C GLU A 152 -11.81 3.19 1.04
N LEU A 153 -12.69 3.99 0.42
CA LEU A 153 -12.29 4.95 -0.61
C LEU A 153 -11.44 6.10 -0.05
N ALA A 154 -11.72 6.57 1.16
CA ALA A 154 -10.87 7.55 1.82
C ALA A 154 -9.48 6.98 2.14
N GLN A 155 -9.39 5.68 2.45
CA GLN A 155 -8.11 4.97 2.58
C GLN A 155 -7.37 4.86 1.24
N VAL A 156 -8.08 4.62 0.13
CA VAL A 156 -7.47 4.70 -1.21
C VAL A 156 -6.89 6.09 -1.45
N GLY A 157 -7.55 7.16 -0.99
CA GLY A 157 -7.01 8.52 -1.01
C GLY A 157 -5.65 8.67 -0.30
N VAL A 158 -5.35 7.87 0.73
CA VAL A 158 -4.04 7.84 1.42
C VAL A 158 -2.91 7.53 0.43
N SER A 159 -3.19 6.60 -0.49
CA SER A 159 -2.22 6.07 -1.46
C SER A 159 -1.99 6.99 -2.68
N MET A 160 -2.71 8.12 -2.77
CA MET A 160 -2.64 9.05 -3.90
C MET A 160 -1.62 10.19 -3.68
N GLU A 161 -1.11 10.78 -4.77
CA GLU A 161 -0.22 11.93 -4.71
C GLU A 161 -0.92 13.17 -4.13
N ARG A 162 -0.16 14.08 -3.51
CA ARG A 162 -0.73 15.32 -2.97
C ARG A 162 -1.35 16.15 -4.10
N GLY A 163 -2.66 16.37 -4.02
CA GLY A 163 -3.47 17.11 -4.99
C GLY A 163 -4.22 16.22 -6.00
N GLN A 164 -4.00 14.91 -5.95
CA GLN A 164 -4.64 13.96 -6.84
C GLN A 164 -6.02 13.54 -6.31
N SER A 165 -7.02 13.50 -7.19
CA SER A 165 -8.37 13.00 -6.90
C SER A 165 -8.84 12.18 -8.11
N SER A 166 -9.53 11.08 -7.84
CA SER A 166 -10.03 10.13 -8.83
C SER A 166 -11.51 9.91 -8.58
N VAL A 167 -12.29 9.95 -9.64
CA VAL A 167 -13.73 9.68 -9.62
C VAL A 167 -14.02 8.57 -10.62
N TRP A 168 -14.70 7.54 -10.16
CA TRP A 168 -15.10 6.37 -10.94
C TRP A 168 -16.61 6.40 -11.18
N THR A 169 -17.01 6.13 -12.42
CA THR A 169 -18.40 5.90 -12.84
C THR A 169 -18.62 4.41 -13.06
N ASP A 170 -19.87 3.94 -12.96
CA ASP A 170 -20.24 2.54 -13.27
C ASP A 170 -19.73 2.08 -14.66
N PRO A 171 -19.13 0.88 -14.79
CA PRO A 171 -18.81 -0.07 -13.73
C PRO A 171 -17.61 0.36 -12.87
N PHE A 172 -17.79 0.35 -11.55
CA PHE A 172 -16.69 0.54 -10.61
C PHE A 172 -15.69 -0.60 -10.74
N PRO A 173 -14.39 -0.35 -10.50
CA PRO A 173 -13.45 -1.46 -10.32
C PRO A 173 -13.94 -2.32 -9.15
N ASN A 174 -14.27 -3.57 -9.44
CA ASN A 174 -14.84 -4.53 -8.49
C ASN A 174 -13.74 -5.07 -7.56
N PHE A 175 -13.18 -4.20 -6.70
CA PHE A 175 -12.14 -4.58 -5.75
C PHE A 175 -12.64 -5.43 -4.57
N ARG A 176 -13.92 -5.83 -4.53
CA ARG A 176 -14.32 -6.89 -3.60
C ARG A 176 -13.93 -8.22 -4.22
N LEU A 177 -12.95 -8.89 -3.60
CA LEU A 177 -12.84 -10.33 -3.75
C LEU A 177 -14.25 -10.90 -3.61
N GLN A 178 -14.67 -11.66 -4.62
CA GLN A 178 -15.92 -12.40 -4.65
C GLN A 178 -15.90 -13.55 -3.62
N ALA A 179 -15.31 -13.34 -2.43
CA ALA A 179 -15.09 -14.34 -1.39
C ALA A 179 -16.39 -15.01 -0.89
N ASN A 180 -17.55 -14.38 -1.14
CA ASN A 180 -18.88 -14.89 -0.78
C ASN A 180 -19.80 -15.19 -1.97
N ARG A 181 -19.34 -15.09 -3.24
CA ARG A 181 -20.09 -15.65 -4.37
C ARG A 181 -19.54 -17.03 -4.68
N GLU A 182 -20.43 -17.96 -4.98
CA GLU A 182 -20.05 -19.27 -5.49
C GLU A 182 -19.18 -19.07 -6.75
N VAL A 183 -18.04 -19.76 -6.82
CA VAL A 183 -17.09 -19.63 -7.93
C VAL A 183 -17.81 -19.91 -9.25
N ASP A 184 -17.79 -18.96 -10.19
CA ASP A 184 -18.20 -19.17 -11.58
C ASP A 184 -17.15 -20.08 -12.24
N LEU A 185 -17.37 -21.40 -12.19
CA LEU A 185 -16.46 -22.37 -12.79
C LEU A 185 -16.72 -22.47 -14.29
N SER A 186 -15.65 -22.59 -15.09
CA SER A 186 -15.80 -22.91 -16.51
C SER A 186 -16.45 -24.30 -16.67
N LEU A 187 -17.52 -24.37 -17.45
CA LEU A 187 -18.18 -25.63 -17.79
C LEU A 187 -17.27 -26.48 -18.70
N SER A 188 -17.25 -27.78 -18.47
CA SER A 188 -16.41 -28.73 -19.20
C SER A 188 -17.24 -29.47 -20.26
N PRO A 189 -16.96 -29.29 -21.56
CA PRO A 189 -17.62 -30.07 -22.59
C PRO A 189 -17.29 -31.56 -22.49
N TYR A 190 -16.06 -31.91 -22.10
CA TYR A 190 -15.62 -33.29 -21.90
C TYR A 190 -16.44 -33.99 -20.80
N ASP A 191 -16.50 -33.41 -19.60
CA ASP A 191 -17.25 -34.01 -18.48
C ASP A 191 -18.75 -34.01 -18.73
N THR A 192 -19.27 -32.96 -19.37
CA THR A 192 -20.69 -32.89 -19.76
C THR A 192 -21.05 -33.98 -20.75
N ALA A 193 -20.16 -34.32 -21.69
CA ALA A 193 -20.33 -35.43 -22.62
C ALA A 193 -20.33 -36.79 -21.90
N TRP A 194 -19.42 -37.00 -20.94
CA TRP A 194 -19.43 -38.22 -20.12
C TRP A 194 -20.72 -38.39 -19.33
N MET A 195 -21.23 -37.30 -18.75
CA MET A 195 -22.52 -37.33 -18.07
C MET A 195 -23.69 -37.59 -19.02
N ALA A 196 -23.67 -36.99 -20.21
CA ALA A 196 -24.70 -37.21 -21.25
C ALA A 196 -24.80 -38.69 -21.68
N MET A 197 -23.73 -39.47 -21.53
CA MET A 197 -23.71 -40.89 -21.91
C MET A 197 -24.33 -41.84 -20.88
N VAL A 198 -24.68 -41.37 -19.68
CA VAL A 198 -25.25 -42.21 -18.61
C VAL A 198 -26.71 -42.64 -18.96
N PRO A 199 -27.03 -43.95 -18.98
CA PRO A 199 -28.38 -44.44 -19.29
C PRO A 199 -29.33 -44.33 -18.09
N LEU A 200 -30.64 -44.16 -18.36
CA LEU A 200 -31.69 -44.02 -17.33
C LEU A 200 -31.80 -45.24 -16.38
N GLU A 201 -31.60 -46.46 -16.86
CA GLU A 201 -31.63 -47.70 -16.07
C GLU A 201 -30.22 -48.23 -15.80
N ALA A 202 -29.51 -47.63 -14.86
CA ALA A 202 -28.13 -48.00 -14.54
C ALA A 202 -27.99 -49.24 -13.61
N ALA A 203 -29.04 -50.04 -13.42
CA ALA A 203 -28.92 -51.32 -12.71
C ALA A 203 -30.03 -52.31 -13.09
N CYS A 204 -29.75 -53.20 -14.03
CA CYS A 204 -30.25 -54.58 -13.98
C CYS A 204 -29.15 -55.50 -14.48
N ILE A 205 -28.61 -56.30 -13.55
CA ILE A 205 -27.78 -57.46 -13.83
C ILE A 205 -28.61 -58.39 -14.73
N GLY A 206 -28.22 -58.55 -16.00
CA GLY A 206 -28.73 -59.57 -16.91
C GLY A 206 -29.42 -59.05 -18.18
N ASP A 207 -28.75 -59.25 -19.33
CA ASP A 207 -29.25 -59.43 -20.72
C ASP A 207 -30.49 -58.65 -21.21
N SER A 208 -30.77 -57.47 -20.67
CA SER A 208 -31.79 -56.56 -21.20
C SER A 208 -31.13 -55.49 -22.09
N PRO A 209 -31.74 -55.09 -23.22
CA PRO A 209 -31.14 -54.11 -24.12
C PRO A 209 -30.94 -52.76 -23.41
N PRO A 210 -29.88 -52.01 -23.72
CA PRO A 210 -29.63 -50.72 -23.09
C PRO A 210 -30.82 -49.77 -23.29
N SER A 211 -31.25 -49.11 -22.21
CA SER A 211 -32.27 -48.05 -22.24
C SER A 211 -32.02 -47.09 -23.42
N SER A 212 -33.07 -46.77 -24.16
CA SER A 212 -33.04 -45.87 -25.32
C SER A 212 -33.03 -44.38 -24.94
N SER A 213 -32.92 -44.04 -23.65
CA SER A 213 -32.95 -42.66 -23.17
C SER A 213 -31.83 -42.31 -22.17
N PRO A 214 -31.27 -41.08 -22.25
CA PRO A 214 -30.26 -40.60 -21.31
C PRO A 214 -30.87 -40.28 -19.93
N ARG A 215 -30.12 -40.56 -18.85
CA ARG A 215 -30.49 -40.16 -17.48
C ARG A 215 -30.50 -38.64 -17.33
N PHE A 216 -29.58 -37.96 -18.04
CA PHE A 216 -29.34 -36.53 -17.98
C PHE A 216 -29.56 -35.89 -19.37
N PRO A 217 -30.82 -35.76 -19.84
CA PRO A 217 -31.12 -35.18 -21.15
C PRO A 217 -30.66 -33.73 -21.30
N GLN A 218 -30.55 -33.00 -20.18
CA GLN A 218 -30.06 -31.61 -20.15
C GLN A 218 -28.62 -31.49 -20.67
N CYS A 219 -27.74 -32.47 -20.38
CA CYS A 219 -26.38 -32.48 -20.91
C CYS A 219 -26.34 -32.67 -22.43
N VAL A 220 -27.22 -33.50 -22.98
CA VAL A 220 -27.33 -33.72 -24.43
C VAL A 220 -27.76 -32.42 -25.12
N GLU A 221 -28.74 -31.72 -24.53
CA GLU A 221 -29.20 -30.43 -25.04
C GLU A 221 -28.10 -29.35 -24.96
N TRP A 222 -27.36 -29.29 -23.84
CA TRP A 222 -26.24 -28.38 -23.69
C TRP A 222 -25.17 -28.60 -24.77
N ILE A 223 -24.82 -29.87 -25.07
CA ILE A 223 -23.85 -30.20 -26.12
C ILE A 223 -24.36 -29.71 -27.49
N LEU A 224 -25.65 -29.89 -27.81
CA LEU A 224 -26.21 -29.41 -29.07
C LEU A 224 -26.15 -27.87 -29.21
N GLN A 225 -26.25 -27.13 -28.12
CA GLN A 225 -26.29 -25.66 -28.12
C GLN A 225 -24.91 -24.99 -28.11
N ASN A 226 -23.83 -25.71 -27.73
CA ASN A 226 -22.51 -25.13 -27.44
C ASN A 226 -21.39 -25.55 -28.42
N GLN A 227 -21.73 -26.05 -29.62
CA GLN A 227 -20.73 -26.30 -30.67
C GLN A 227 -20.31 -24.98 -31.34
N HIS A 228 -19.00 -24.75 -31.46
CA HIS A 228 -18.43 -23.62 -32.20
C HIS A 228 -18.60 -23.79 -33.72
N ASP A 229 -18.44 -22.69 -34.46
CA ASP A 229 -18.57 -22.66 -35.93
C ASP A 229 -17.53 -23.55 -36.65
N ASP A 230 -16.35 -23.73 -36.05
CA ASP A 230 -15.28 -24.58 -36.57
C ASP A 230 -15.55 -26.09 -36.34
N GLY A 231 -16.61 -26.43 -35.61
CA GLY A 231 -17.01 -27.79 -35.27
C GLY A 231 -16.45 -28.30 -33.93
N SER A 232 -15.63 -27.52 -33.23
CA SER A 232 -15.13 -27.84 -31.90
C SER A 232 -16.13 -27.48 -30.79
N TRP A 233 -15.90 -27.98 -29.58
CA TRP A 233 -16.67 -27.60 -28.37
C TRP A 233 -15.86 -26.76 -27.37
N ARG A 234 -14.61 -26.43 -27.71
CA ARG A 234 -13.71 -25.64 -26.86
C ARG A 234 -12.68 -24.97 -27.75
N SER A 235 -12.11 -23.86 -27.30
CA SER A 235 -10.92 -23.26 -27.91
C SER A 235 -9.73 -23.56 -27.01
N VAL A 236 -8.62 -24.12 -27.56
CA VAL A 236 -7.25 -24.28 -27.01
C VAL A 236 -6.73 -25.74 -26.86
N ASN A 237 -5.71 -26.10 -27.67
CA ASN A 237 -4.80 -27.28 -27.54
C ASN A 237 -5.45 -28.68 -27.56
N LYS A 238 -4.69 -29.73 -27.18
CA LYS A 238 -5.08 -31.17 -27.22
C LYS A 238 -6.39 -31.45 -26.47
N ASP A 239 -6.74 -30.64 -25.48
CA ASP A 239 -8.02 -30.70 -24.77
C ASP A 239 -9.23 -30.52 -25.70
N VAL A 240 -9.13 -29.66 -26.72
CA VAL A 240 -10.20 -29.49 -27.72
C VAL A 240 -10.48 -30.79 -28.44
N LEU A 241 -9.46 -31.58 -28.74
CA LEU A 241 -9.63 -32.88 -29.42
C LEU A 241 -10.39 -33.86 -28.52
N SER A 242 -10.01 -33.98 -27.24
CA SER A 242 -10.70 -34.84 -26.28
C SER A 242 -12.14 -34.39 -26.04
N SER A 243 -12.35 -33.11 -25.77
CA SER A 243 -13.68 -32.51 -25.55
C SER A 243 -14.60 -32.72 -26.76
N THR A 244 -14.09 -32.44 -27.97
CA THR A 244 -14.86 -32.59 -29.22
C THR A 244 -15.19 -34.06 -29.50
N LEU A 245 -14.23 -34.97 -29.31
CA LEU A 245 -14.45 -36.40 -29.53
C LEU A 245 -15.46 -36.96 -28.51
N ALA A 246 -15.35 -36.59 -27.23
CA ALA A 246 -16.31 -36.99 -26.20
C ALA A 246 -17.74 -36.52 -26.54
N CYS A 247 -17.90 -35.24 -26.93
CA CYS A 247 -19.19 -34.70 -27.35
C CYS A 247 -19.77 -35.44 -28.57
N VAL A 248 -18.94 -35.75 -29.57
CA VAL A 248 -19.35 -36.55 -30.73
C VAL A 248 -19.84 -37.93 -30.31
N LEU A 249 -19.11 -38.63 -29.44
CA LEU A 249 -19.50 -39.95 -28.94
C LEU A 249 -20.83 -39.90 -28.17
N ALA A 250 -21.05 -38.86 -27.36
CA ALA A 250 -22.31 -38.67 -26.65
C ALA A 250 -23.51 -38.50 -27.62
N LEU A 251 -23.35 -37.71 -28.69
CA LEU A 251 -24.39 -37.52 -29.71
C LEU A 251 -24.65 -38.79 -30.53
N VAL A 252 -23.59 -39.53 -30.89
CA VAL A 252 -23.68 -40.81 -31.61
C VAL A 252 -24.42 -41.87 -30.78
N ARG A 253 -24.16 -41.94 -29.47
CA ARG A 253 -24.81 -42.89 -28.56
C ARG A 253 -26.33 -42.80 -28.57
N TRP A 254 -26.88 -41.60 -28.77
CA TRP A 254 -28.31 -41.33 -28.74
C TRP A 254 -28.94 -41.06 -30.13
N ASP A 255 -28.19 -41.29 -31.22
CA ASP A 255 -28.59 -41.00 -32.61
C ASP A 255 -29.20 -39.60 -32.79
N THR A 256 -28.55 -38.59 -32.22
CA THR A 256 -29.00 -37.19 -32.29
C THR A 256 -27.91 -36.26 -32.86
N GLY A 257 -28.29 -35.08 -33.34
CA GLY A 257 -27.33 -34.06 -33.77
C GLY A 257 -26.44 -34.42 -34.97
N ARG A 258 -26.95 -35.13 -35.99
CA ARG A 258 -26.15 -35.62 -37.15
C ARG A 258 -25.22 -34.59 -37.80
N GLU A 259 -25.65 -33.34 -37.94
CA GLU A 259 -24.80 -32.27 -38.51
C GLU A 259 -23.69 -31.84 -37.54
N HIS A 260 -23.96 -31.83 -36.24
CA HIS A 260 -22.96 -31.54 -35.20
C HIS A 260 -21.88 -32.62 -35.17
N VAL A 261 -22.27 -33.89 -35.26
CA VAL A 261 -21.37 -35.05 -35.40
C VAL A 261 -20.47 -34.91 -36.63
N ARG A 262 -21.06 -34.57 -37.79
CA ARG A 262 -20.30 -34.40 -39.04
C ARG A 262 -19.25 -33.30 -38.91
N ARG A 263 -19.61 -32.14 -38.36
CA ARG A 263 -18.68 -31.01 -38.13
C ARG A 263 -17.60 -31.35 -37.11
N GLY A 264 -17.95 -32.01 -36.01
CA GLY A 264 -17.00 -32.42 -34.97
C GLY A 264 -15.98 -33.44 -35.48
N LEU A 265 -16.41 -34.46 -36.24
CA LEU A 265 -15.50 -35.42 -36.86
C LEU A 265 -14.60 -34.76 -37.92
N GLN A 266 -15.12 -33.79 -38.68
CA GLN A 266 -14.32 -33.00 -39.61
C GLN A 266 -13.23 -32.21 -38.88
N PHE A 267 -13.58 -31.55 -37.77
CA PHE A 267 -12.63 -30.84 -36.92
C PHE A 267 -11.54 -31.77 -36.36
N VAL A 268 -11.93 -32.90 -35.75
CA VAL A 268 -10.97 -33.88 -35.20
C VAL A 268 -10.06 -34.43 -36.28
N GLY A 269 -10.60 -34.77 -37.46
CA GLY A 269 -9.81 -35.26 -38.59
C GLY A 269 -8.82 -34.23 -39.12
N SER A 270 -9.22 -32.96 -39.21
CA SER A 270 -8.36 -31.86 -39.65
C SER A 270 -7.27 -31.49 -38.63
N ASN A 271 -7.49 -31.78 -37.34
CA ASN A 271 -6.58 -31.42 -36.25
C ASN A 271 -5.89 -32.63 -35.58
N ILE A 272 -6.05 -33.85 -36.11
CA ILE A 272 -5.54 -35.08 -35.48
C ILE A 272 -4.02 -35.09 -35.32
N SER A 273 -3.30 -34.36 -36.18
CA SER A 273 -1.85 -34.19 -36.06
C SER A 273 -1.44 -33.51 -34.75
N VAL A 274 -2.30 -32.68 -34.16
CA VAL A 274 -2.07 -32.02 -32.86
C VAL A 274 -2.04 -33.03 -31.72
N ALA A 275 -2.74 -34.17 -31.83
CA ALA A 275 -2.67 -35.24 -30.83
C ALA A 275 -1.28 -35.90 -30.78
N MET A 276 -0.57 -35.91 -31.91
CA MET A 276 0.76 -36.52 -32.06
C MET A 276 1.91 -35.54 -31.85
N ASP A 277 1.61 -34.25 -31.65
CA ASP A 277 2.62 -33.23 -31.43
C ASP A 277 3.10 -33.26 -29.98
N GLU A 278 4.37 -33.59 -29.75
CA GLU A 278 4.98 -33.62 -28.42
C GLU A 278 5.17 -32.22 -27.81
N GLN A 279 5.08 -31.15 -28.59
CA GLN A 279 5.30 -29.76 -28.12
C GLN A 279 4.04 -29.12 -27.54
N THR A 280 2.84 -29.61 -27.89
CA THR A 280 1.57 -29.11 -27.34
C THR A 280 1.25 -29.75 -26.00
N PHE A 281 0.81 -28.93 -25.04
CA PHE A 281 0.42 -29.37 -23.70
C PHE A 281 -0.68 -30.44 -23.76
N SER A 282 -0.44 -31.59 -23.11
CA SER A 282 -1.40 -32.69 -23.00
C SER A 282 -2.14 -32.61 -21.66
N PRO A 283 -3.49 -32.62 -21.66
CA PRO A 283 -4.25 -32.77 -20.43
C PRO A 283 -3.94 -34.08 -19.70
N VAL A 284 -4.23 -34.12 -18.40
CA VAL A 284 -3.99 -35.30 -17.57
C VAL A 284 -4.80 -36.48 -18.11
N GLY A 285 -4.15 -37.64 -18.27
CA GLY A 285 -4.83 -38.83 -18.79
C GLY A 285 -5.10 -38.82 -20.30
N PHE A 286 -4.80 -37.73 -21.03
CA PHE A 286 -5.08 -37.60 -22.48
C PHE A 286 -4.66 -38.82 -23.30
N ASN A 287 -3.44 -39.31 -23.13
CA ASN A 287 -2.92 -40.45 -23.89
C ASN A 287 -3.71 -41.76 -23.65
N VAL A 288 -4.37 -41.88 -22.49
CA VAL A 288 -5.19 -43.04 -22.12
C VAL A 288 -6.63 -42.83 -22.58
N THR A 289 -7.24 -41.71 -22.20
CA THR A 289 -8.67 -41.42 -22.44
C THR A 289 -8.94 -41.14 -23.92
N PHE A 290 -8.09 -40.37 -24.60
CA PHE A 290 -8.24 -40.08 -26.02
C PHE A 290 -8.05 -41.34 -26.88
N ALA A 291 -7.05 -42.16 -26.55
CA ALA A 291 -6.81 -43.43 -27.24
C ALA A 291 -7.96 -44.43 -27.03
N ALA A 292 -8.56 -44.44 -25.84
CA ALA A 292 -9.73 -45.25 -25.54
C ALA A 292 -10.97 -44.78 -26.33
N MET A 293 -11.22 -43.47 -26.43
CA MET A 293 -12.33 -42.94 -27.21
C MET A 293 -12.24 -43.24 -28.72
N LEU A 294 -11.03 -43.48 -29.25
CA LEU A 294 -10.81 -43.84 -30.64
C LEU A 294 -11.01 -45.33 -30.95
N ARG A 295 -11.01 -46.21 -29.93
CA ARG A 295 -11.09 -47.66 -30.10
C ARG A 295 -12.33 -48.17 -29.36
N ASP A 296 -13.33 -48.66 -30.10
CA ASP A 296 -14.56 -49.22 -29.51
C ASP A 296 -14.33 -50.46 -28.61
N ASP A 297 -13.11 -51.01 -28.58
CA ASP A 297 -12.64 -52.07 -27.68
C ASP A 297 -11.20 -51.78 -27.21
N VAL A 298 -10.92 -51.78 -25.90
CA VAL A 298 -9.57 -51.54 -25.36
C VAL A 298 -9.01 -52.79 -24.69
N MET A 299 -7.86 -53.25 -25.20
CA MET A 299 -6.95 -54.18 -24.55
C MET A 299 -5.98 -53.41 -23.62
N ILE A 300 -5.81 -53.89 -22.38
CA ILE A 300 -4.98 -53.24 -21.35
C ILE A 300 -3.48 -53.52 -21.61
N CYS A 301 -2.65 -52.48 -21.68
CA CYS A 301 -1.21 -52.61 -21.46
C CYS A 301 -0.95 -52.92 -19.98
N SER A 302 -0.56 -54.15 -19.68
CA SER A 302 -0.08 -54.58 -18.36
C SER A 302 1.25 -53.87 -18.05
N GLY A 303 1.18 -52.75 -17.31
CA GLY A 303 2.39 -52.03 -16.88
C GLY A 303 2.19 -50.69 -16.16
N GLY A 304 0.99 -50.08 -16.17
CA GLY A 304 0.71 -48.83 -15.43
C GLY A 304 0.56 -49.03 -13.92
N ARG A 305 0.87 -48.00 -13.12
CA ARG A 305 0.68 -48.03 -11.65
C ARG A 305 -0.81 -47.82 -11.32
N LYS A 306 -1.25 -48.30 -10.15
CA LYS A 306 -2.67 -48.50 -9.78
C LYS A 306 -3.54 -47.22 -9.78
N ALA A 307 -2.95 -46.03 -9.63
CA ALA A 307 -3.66 -44.74 -9.58
C ALA A 307 -4.03 -44.21 -10.97
N ASP A 308 -3.19 -44.47 -11.97
CA ASP A 308 -3.33 -44.09 -13.39
C ASP A 308 -4.65 -44.62 -13.98
N ILE A 309 -4.99 -45.84 -13.56
CA ILE A 309 -6.17 -46.60 -13.94
C ILE A 309 -7.45 -46.00 -13.33
N ALA A 310 -7.34 -45.36 -12.16
CA ALA A 310 -8.47 -44.90 -11.37
C ALA A 310 -8.99 -43.51 -11.78
N TYR A 311 -8.11 -42.59 -12.19
CA TYR A 311 -8.50 -41.22 -12.61
C TYR A 311 -8.93 -41.14 -14.08
N ALA A 312 -8.38 -42.00 -14.95
CA ALA A 312 -8.79 -42.14 -16.35
C ALA A 312 -9.75 -43.32 -16.56
N ILE A 313 -10.47 -43.71 -15.50
CA ILE A 313 -11.27 -44.94 -15.47
C ILE A 313 -12.43 -44.91 -16.47
N GLU A 314 -12.90 -43.72 -16.82
CA GLU A 314 -13.90 -43.50 -17.85
C GLU A 314 -13.46 -44.04 -19.22
N GLY A 315 -12.15 -44.01 -19.51
CA GLY A 315 -11.57 -44.63 -20.70
C GLY A 315 -11.40 -46.15 -20.61
N LEU A 316 -11.65 -46.78 -19.46
CA LEU A 316 -11.29 -48.17 -19.18
C LEU A 316 -12.52 -49.01 -18.78
N ARG A 317 -13.44 -49.22 -19.73
CA ARG A 317 -14.71 -49.97 -19.54
C ARG A 317 -14.57 -51.43 -19.09
N SER A 318 -13.38 -52.05 -19.17
CA SER A 318 -13.17 -53.49 -18.95
C SER A 318 -12.36 -53.85 -17.69
N LEU A 319 -12.17 -52.92 -16.75
CA LEU A 319 -11.43 -53.17 -15.51
C LEU A 319 -12.18 -54.14 -14.58
N GLN A 320 -11.51 -55.23 -14.18
CA GLN A 320 -12.04 -56.22 -13.25
C GLN A 320 -11.96 -55.80 -11.76
N ASP A 321 -11.34 -54.66 -11.43
CA ASP A 321 -10.91 -54.34 -10.05
C ASP A 321 -11.54 -53.06 -9.46
N TRP A 322 -12.81 -52.78 -9.79
CA TRP A 322 -13.58 -51.64 -9.27
C TRP A 322 -13.61 -51.54 -7.74
N ASN A 323 -13.44 -52.66 -7.02
CA ASN A 323 -13.39 -52.67 -5.55
C ASN A 323 -12.19 -51.88 -4.98
N GLU A 324 -11.07 -51.81 -5.69
CA GLU A 324 -9.90 -51.04 -5.26
C GLU A 324 -10.07 -49.54 -5.56
N VAL A 325 -10.70 -49.18 -6.68
CA VAL A 325 -10.98 -47.79 -7.06
C VAL A 325 -11.97 -47.14 -6.10
N MET A 326 -12.95 -47.91 -5.62
CA MET A 326 -13.91 -47.44 -4.61
C MET A 326 -13.27 -47.05 -3.27
N LYS A 327 -12.03 -47.47 -2.99
CA LYS A 327 -11.29 -46.99 -1.81
C LYS A 327 -10.87 -45.52 -1.93
N LEU A 328 -10.90 -44.96 -3.14
CA LEU A 328 -10.53 -43.57 -3.45
C LEU A 328 -11.76 -42.64 -3.51
N GLN A 329 -12.97 -43.18 -3.30
CA GLN A 329 -14.20 -42.40 -3.22
C GLN A 329 -14.21 -41.53 -1.97
N ARG A 330 -14.55 -40.24 -2.13
CA ARG A 330 -14.63 -39.31 -1.01
C ARG A 330 -15.88 -39.57 -0.15
N LYS A 331 -15.89 -39.11 1.11
CA LYS A 331 -17.03 -39.33 2.04
C LYS A 331 -18.36 -38.79 1.51
N ASN A 332 -18.31 -37.71 0.73
CA ASN A 332 -19.43 -37.04 0.06
C ASN A 332 -19.93 -37.76 -1.20
N GLY A 333 -19.27 -38.83 -1.68
CA GLY A 333 -19.71 -39.62 -2.82
C GLY A 333 -18.91 -39.55 -4.13
N PRO A 334 -18.35 -38.40 -4.57
CA PRO A 334 -17.63 -38.36 -5.84
C PRO A 334 -16.27 -39.05 -5.78
N LEU A 335 -15.84 -39.56 -6.94
CA LEU A 335 -14.46 -39.98 -7.19
C LEU A 335 -13.66 -38.76 -7.65
N PHE A 336 -12.57 -38.44 -6.93
CA PHE A 336 -11.65 -37.34 -7.25
C PHE A 336 -12.29 -35.95 -7.47
N ASN A 337 -13.53 -35.71 -6.99
CA ASN A 337 -14.35 -34.55 -7.33
C ASN A 337 -14.67 -34.39 -8.84
N SER A 338 -14.37 -35.37 -9.69
CA SER A 338 -14.56 -35.30 -11.15
C SER A 338 -15.94 -35.83 -11.56
N PRO A 339 -16.75 -35.08 -12.32
CA PRO A 339 -18.03 -35.56 -12.81
C PRO A 339 -17.91 -36.70 -13.83
N SER A 340 -16.93 -36.67 -14.72
CA SER A 340 -16.70 -37.76 -15.70
C SER A 340 -16.38 -39.11 -15.04
N THR A 341 -15.46 -39.14 -14.08
CA THR A 341 -15.12 -40.36 -13.33
C THR A 341 -16.28 -40.87 -12.48
N THR A 342 -17.04 -39.95 -11.86
CA THR A 342 -18.24 -40.28 -11.08
C THR A 342 -19.40 -40.76 -11.97
N ALA A 343 -19.54 -40.24 -13.19
CA ALA A 343 -20.48 -40.74 -14.19
C ALA A 343 -20.10 -42.15 -14.68
N ALA A 344 -18.80 -42.42 -14.86
CA ALA A 344 -18.31 -43.76 -15.18
C ALA A 344 -18.60 -44.76 -14.04
N GLU A 345 -18.39 -44.37 -12.77
CA GLU A 345 -18.81 -45.17 -11.62
C GLU A 345 -20.29 -45.55 -11.70
N LEU A 346 -21.16 -44.56 -11.95
CA LEU A 346 -22.61 -44.76 -12.01
C LEU A 346 -23.04 -45.74 -13.12
N VAL A 347 -22.33 -45.75 -14.26
CA VAL A 347 -22.58 -46.69 -15.37
C VAL A 347 -22.18 -48.12 -14.99
N HIS A 348 -21.11 -48.30 -14.22
CA HIS A 348 -20.59 -49.62 -13.85
C HIS A 348 -21.22 -50.20 -12.58
N LYS A 349 -21.52 -49.36 -11.59
CA LYS A 349 -22.11 -49.73 -10.31
C LYS A 349 -23.01 -48.60 -9.82
N TYR A 350 -24.30 -48.88 -9.69
CA TYR A 350 -25.25 -47.89 -9.19
C TYR A 350 -24.95 -47.50 -7.73
N ALA A 351 -24.41 -46.30 -7.53
CA ALA A 351 -24.11 -45.72 -6.23
C ALA A 351 -24.97 -44.48 -5.97
N THR A 352 -25.82 -44.53 -4.95
CA THR A 352 -26.78 -43.46 -4.63
C THR A 352 -26.11 -42.11 -4.37
N LYS A 353 -24.92 -42.11 -3.76
CA LYS A 353 -24.17 -40.87 -3.46
C LYS A 353 -23.56 -40.24 -4.71
N ALA A 354 -23.06 -41.04 -5.65
CA ALA A 354 -22.55 -40.58 -6.94
C ALA A 354 -23.67 -39.91 -7.75
N LEU A 355 -24.87 -40.52 -7.78
CA LEU A 355 -26.03 -39.94 -8.43
C LEU A 355 -26.46 -38.61 -7.78
N GLN A 356 -26.55 -38.56 -6.46
CA GLN A 356 -26.89 -37.31 -5.73
C GLN A 356 -25.90 -36.18 -6.02
N TYR A 357 -24.61 -36.50 -6.17
CA TYR A 357 -23.58 -35.54 -6.52
C TYR A 357 -23.78 -34.98 -7.95
N LEU A 358 -24.03 -35.85 -8.94
CA LEU A 358 -24.24 -35.42 -10.33
C LEU A 358 -25.56 -34.63 -10.51
N ASP A 359 -26.65 -35.05 -9.84
CA ASP A 359 -27.93 -34.32 -9.83
C ASP A 359 -27.72 -32.90 -9.23
N MET A 360 -26.99 -32.80 -8.12
CA MET A 360 -26.66 -31.51 -7.48
C MET A 360 -25.87 -30.58 -8.41
N LEU A 361 -24.90 -31.12 -9.16
CA LEU A 361 -24.13 -30.32 -10.11
C LEU A 361 -25.00 -29.76 -11.23
N LEU A 362 -25.90 -30.57 -11.78
CA LEU A 362 -26.83 -30.13 -12.82
C LEU A 362 -27.80 -29.08 -12.34
N ASP A 363 -28.40 -29.29 -11.16
CA ASP A 363 -29.32 -28.31 -10.57
C ASP A 363 -28.64 -26.95 -10.35
N LYS A 364 -27.33 -26.97 -10.09
CA LYS A 364 -26.53 -25.76 -9.86
C LYS A 364 -26.04 -25.07 -11.14
N PHE A 365 -25.56 -25.83 -12.12
CA PHE A 365 -24.81 -25.26 -13.26
C PHE A 365 -25.45 -25.51 -14.63
N GLY A 366 -26.49 -26.35 -14.73
CA GLY A 366 -27.12 -26.77 -16.00
C GLY A 366 -26.28 -27.69 -16.90
N ALA A 367 -24.95 -27.64 -16.78
CA ALA A 367 -23.97 -28.62 -17.25
C ALA A 367 -22.97 -28.88 -16.12
N VAL A 368 -21.81 -29.50 -16.38
CA VAL A 368 -20.85 -29.81 -15.30
C VAL A 368 -19.46 -29.20 -15.53
N PRO A 369 -18.79 -28.73 -14.45
CA PRO A 369 -17.38 -28.33 -14.51
C PRO A 369 -16.47 -29.57 -14.51
N VAL A 370 -15.16 -29.36 -14.60
CA VAL A 370 -14.16 -30.44 -14.51
C VAL A 370 -14.08 -31.07 -13.10
N ALA A 371 -14.19 -30.24 -12.06
CA ALA A 371 -14.14 -30.70 -10.68
C ALA A 371 -14.97 -29.83 -9.74
N TYR A 372 -15.59 -30.44 -8.72
CA TYR A 372 -16.34 -29.74 -7.67
C TYR A 372 -16.46 -30.56 -6.37
N PRO A 373 -16.49 -29.94 -5.17
CA PRO A 373 -16.18 -28.54 -4.87
C PRO A 373 -14.68 -28.23 -5.03
N VAL A 374 -14.37 -26.97 -5.32
CA VAL A 374 -12.99 -26.43 -5.41
C VAL A 374 -12.86 -25.08 -4.68
N ASN A 375 -13.81 -24.77 -3.79
CA ASN A 375 -13.94 -23.43 -3.22
C ASN A 375 -12.77 -23.11 -2.27
N ILE A 376 -12.39 -24.06 -1.40
CA ILE A 376 -11.32 -23.82 -0.42
C ILE A 376 -9.98 -23.67 -1.15
N GLN A 377 -9.73 -24.53 -2.12
CA GLN A 377 -8.51 -24.50 -2.93
C GLN A 377 -8.37 -23.16 -3.69
N TYR A 378 -9.43 -22.69 -4.32
CA TYR A 378 -9.43 -21.41 -5.03
C TYR A 378 -9.24 -20.22 -4.08
N GLN A 379 -9.97 -20.20 -2.96
CA GLN A 379 -9.87 -19.13 -1.97
C GLN A 379 -8.45 -19.02 -1.39
N LEU A 380 -7.82 -20.14 -1.03
CA LEU A 380 -6.44 -20.16 -0.54
C LEU A 380 -5.45 -19.73 -1.62
N TYR A 381 -5.65 -20.16 -2.87
CA TYR A 381 -4.84 -19.71 -3.99
C TYR A 381 -4.95 -18.20 -4.20
N MET A 382 -6.15 -17.62 -4.09
CA MET A 382 -6.36 -16.17 -4.18
C MET A 382 -5.63 -15.43 -3.06
N VAL A 383 -5.71 -15.91 -1.81
CA VAL A 383 -4.93 -15.34 -0.70
C VAL A 383 -3.43 -15.37 -1.02
N ASP A 384 -2.92 -16.52 -1.48
CA ASP A 384 -1.52 -16.70 -1.83
C ASP A 384 -1.07 -15.78 -2.98
N VAL A 385 -1.92 -15.56 -3.99
CA VAL A 385 -1.66 -14.59 -5.08
C VAL A 385 -1.57 -13.16 -4.56
N LEU A 386 -2.50 -12.75 -3.68
CA LEU A 386 -2.50 -11.40 -3.12
C LEU A 386 -1.27 -11.14 -2.23
N GLU A 387 -0.86 -12.13 -1.44
CA GLU A 387 0.38 -12.08 -0.66
C GLU A 387 1.60 -12.00 -1.59
N LYS A 388 1.68 -12.86 -2.61
CA LYS A 388 2.79 -12.88 -3.58
C LYS A 388 2.93 -11.61 -4.40
N LEU A 389 1.84 -10.89 -4.65
CA LEU A 389 1.83 -9.61 -5.37
C LEU A 389 2.05 -8.40 -4.44
N GLY A 390 2.07 -8.60 -3.12
CA GLY A 390 2.31 -7.54 -2.14
C GLY A 390 1.13 -6.60 -1.92
N ILE A 391 -0.09 -7.04 -2.25
CA ILE A 391 -1.34 -6.24 -2.16
C ILE A 391 -2.34 -6.78 -1.15
N ALA A 392 -1.97 -7.82 -0.40
CA ALA A 392 -2.82 -8.45 0.63
C ALA A 392 -3.39 -7.47 1.67
N SER A 393 -2.67 -6.39 2.00
CA SER A 393 -3.14 -5.38 2.97
C SER A 393 -4.44 -4.69 2.57
N HIS A 394 -4.71 -4.58 1.26
CA HIS A 394 -5.94 -4.00 0.73
C HIS A 394 -7.16 -4.93 0.92
N PHE A 395 -6.93 -6.18 1.35
CA PHE A 395 -7.95 -7.24 1.45
C PHE A 395 -7.95 -7.93 2.82
N PHE A 396 -7.50 -7.23 3.87
CA PHE A 396 -7.31 -7.83 5.19
C PHE A 396 -8.59 -8.50 5.73
N GLY A 397 -9.76 -7.88 5.54
CA GLY A 397 -11.04 -8.42 6.02
C GLY A 397 -11.45 -9.70 5.29
N GLU A 398 -11.31 -9.73 3.97
CA GLU A 398 -11.61 -10.88 3.12
C GLU A 398 -10.65 -12.04 3.38
N ILE A 399 -9.35 -11.76 3.46
CA ILE A 399 -8.32 -12.76 3.78
C ILE A 399 -8.62 -13.37 5.16
N SER A 400 -8.91 -12.54 6.17
CA SER A 400 -9.25 -13.02 7.51
C SER A 400 -10.44 -13.97 7.48
N SER A 401 -11.53 -13.60 6.77
CA SER A 401 -12.71 -14.44 6.64
C SER A 401 -12.44 -15.78 5.95
N ILE A 402 -11.61 -15.79 4.90
CA ILE A 402 -11.21 -17.02 4.18
C ILE A 402 -10.41 -17.93 5.10
N LEU A 403 -9.45 -17.37 5.84
CA LEU A 403 -8.61 -18.13 6.74
C LEU A 403 -9.39 -18.67 7.95
N ASP A 404 -10.36 -17.92 8.49
CA ASP A 404 -11.23 -18.38 9.57
C ASP A 404 -12.09 -19.59 9.13
N MET A 405 -12.64 -19.53 7.91
CA MET A 405 -13.38 -20.65 7.32
C MET A 405 -12.47 -21.86 7.05
N THR A 406 -11.28 -21.61 6.50
CA THR A 406 -10.29 -22.66 6.25
C THR A 406 -9.86 -23.33 7.56
N TYR A 407 -9.64 -22.55 8.62
CA TYR A 407 -9.28 -23.06 9.93
C TYR A 407 -10.38 -23.95 10.52
N SER A 408 -11.64 -23.54 10.37
CA SER A 408 -12.79 -24.35 10.77
C SER A 408 -12.84 -25.69 10.04
N CYS A 409 -12.57 -25.69 8.73
CA CYS A 409 -12.45 -26.90 7.92
C CYS A 409 -11.23 -27.77 8.29
N TRP A 410 -10.11 -27.14 8.64
CA TRP A 410 -8.89 -27.81 9.11
C TRP A 410 -9.15 -28.61 10.39
N LEU A 411 -9.77 -27.98 11.39
CA LEU A 411 -10.12 -28.63 12.66
C LEU A 411 -11.07 -29.82 12.48
N GLN A 412 -11.95 -29.76 11.47
CA GLN A 412 -12.87 -30.84 11.12
C GLN A 412 -12.21 -31.95 10.27
N ARG A 413 -10.93 -31.81 9.92
CA ARG A 413 -10.21 -32.69 8.98
C ARG A 413 -10.99 -32.88 7.68
N ASN A 414 -11.49 -31.79 7.10
CA ASN A 414 -12.27 -31.80 5.88
C ASN A 414 -11.50 -32.47 4.73
N ASP A 415 -12.15 -33.41 4.03
CA ASP A 415 -11.55 -34.19 2.95
C ASP A 415 -11.06 -33.29 1.78
N GLU A 416 -11.66 -32.12 1.54
CA GLU A 416 -11.22 -31.16 0.51
C GLU A 416 -9.83 -30.60 0.80
N ILE A 417 -9.48 -30.44 2.08
CA ILE A 417 -8.15 -30.01 2.50
C ILE A 417 -7.21 -31.21 2.62
N MET A 418 -7.63 -32.27 3.33
CA MET A 418 -6.72 -33.33 3.78
C MET A 418 -6.34 -34.32 2.67
N LEU A 419 -7.16 -34.47 1.61
CA LEU A 419 -6.86 -35.42 0.52
C LEU A 419 -6.09 -34.80 -0.65
N ASP A 420 -6.06 -33.47 -0.77
CA ASP A 420 -5.28 -32.78 -1.78
C ASP A 420 -4.00 -32.19 -1.20
N MET A 421 -2.84 -32.71 -1.62
CA MET A 421 -1.55 -32.35 -1.03
C MET A 421 -1.20 -30.87 -1.18
N ALA A 422 -1.49 -30.26 -2.33
CA ALA A 422 -1.24 -28.84 -2.55
C ALA A 422 -2.11 -27.97 -1.65
N THR A 423 -3.42 -28.27 -1.57
CA THR A 423 -4.36 -27.56 -0.71
C THR A 423 -4.02 -27.75 0.77
N CYS A 424 -3.66 -28.97 1.19
CA CYS A 424 -3.23 -29.26 2.56
C CYS A 424 -1.98 -28.46 2.95
N GLY A 425 -0.94 -28.48 2.10
CA GLY A 425 0.30 -27.74 2.32
C GLY A 425 0.08 -26.22 2.35
N MET A 426 -0.71 -25.69 1.43
CA MET A 426 -1.04 -24.26 1.37
C MET A 426 -1.89 -23.81 2.56
N ALA A 427 -2.93 -24.57 2.92
CA ALA A 427 -3.74 -24.30 4.10
C ALA A 427 -2.88 -24.26 5.36
N PHE A 428 -2.04 -25.28 5.57
CA PHE A 428 -1.12 -25.33 6.69
C PHE A 428 -0.20 -24.09 6.76
N ARG A 429 0.45 -23.77 5.63
CA ARG A 429 1.36 -22.63 5.52
C ARG A 429 0.65 -21.30 5.82
N LEU A 430 -0.47 -21.04 5.16
CA LEU A 430 -1.21 -19.78 5.30
C LEU A 430 -1.81 -19.63 6.70
N LEU A 431 -2.41 -20.69 7.24
CA LEU A 431 -2.94 -20.69 8.61
C LEU A 431 -1.83 -20.43 9.62
N ARG A 432 -0.70 -21.14 9.52
CA ARG A 432 0.43 -20.96 10.45
C ARG A 432 1.02 -19.55 10.38
N MET A 433 1.27 -19.03 9.18
CA MET A 433 1.86 -17.69 9.01
C MET A 433 0.95 -16.56 9.51
N ASN A 434 -0.37 -16.79 9.48
CA ASN A 434 -1.41 -15.90 10.01
C ASN A 434 -1.81 -16.20 11.47
N GLY A 435 -1.01 -17.02 12.17
CA GLY A 435 -1.07 -17.24 13.61
C GLY A 435 -2.18 -18.16 14.10
N TYR A 436 -2.79 -18.95 13.22
CA TYR A 436 -3.71 -20.00 13.64
C TYR A 436 -2.94 -21.18 14.24
N ASP A 437 -3.53 -21.80 15.27
CA ASP A 437 -2.93 -22.96 15.94
C ASP A 437 -3.13 -24.22 15.09
N VAL A 438 -2.11 -24.55 14.28
CA VAL A 438 -2.05 -25.74 13.42
C VAL A 438 -0.78 -26.53 13.72
N SER A 439 -0.93 -27.81 14.07
CA SER A 439 0.19 -28.67 14.40
C SER A 439 0.74 -29.40 13.16
N SER A 440 2.04 -29.70 13.15
CA SER A 440 2.66 -30.46 12.07
C SER A 440 2.26 -31.94 12.08
N ASP A 441 1.76 -32.45 13.21
CA ASP A 441 1.35 -33.85 13.36
C ASP A 441 0.19 -34.23 12.45
N GLU A 442 -0.67 -33.27 12.11
CA GLU A 442 -1.75 -33.40 11.15
C GLU A 442 -1.24 -33.76 9.74
N LEU A 443 0.00 -33.39 9.41
CA LEU A 443 0.67 -33.69 8.14
C LEU A 443 1.40 -35.05 8.13
N SER A 444 1.31 -35.84 9.20
CA SER A 444 1.97 -37.16 9.31
C SER A 444 1.66 -38.10 8.14
N HIS A 445 0.47 -38.00 7.55
CA HIS A 445 0.05 -38.78 6.38
C HIS A 445 0.84 -38.43 5.09
N LEU A 446 1.56 -37.31 5.08
CA LEU A 446 2.40 -36.81 3.97
C LEU A 446 3.90 -36.89 4.27
N ALA A 447 4.29 -37.45 5.43
CA ALA A 447 5.67 -37.42 5.90
C ALA A 447 6.65 -38.22 4.99
N GLU A 448 6.14 -39.20 4.24
CA GLU A 448 6.95 -40.13 3.44
C GLU A 448 6.74 -39.92 1.93
N PRO A 449 7.78 -40.08 1.09
CA PRO A 449 7.65 -39.95 -0.37
C PRO A 449 6.69 -40.99 -0.98
N SER A 450 6.45 -42.11 -0.30
CA SER A 450 5.46 -43.11 -0.71
C SER A 450 4.04 -42.55 -0.76
N SER A 451 3.72 -41.55 0.08
CA SER A 451 2.43 -40.84 0.05
C SER A 451 2.24 -40.10 -1.27
N PHE A 452 3.28 -39.38 -1.72
CA PHE A 452 3.29 -38.71 -3.02
C PHE A 452 3.20 -39.73 -4.16
N HIS A 453 4.09 -40.72 -4.21
CA HIS A 453 4.09 -41.72 -5.28
C HIS A 453 2.82 -42.58 -5.34
N GLY A 454 2.09 -42.74 -4.23
CA GLY A 454 0.82 -43.45 -4.14
C GLY A 454 -0.42 -42.61 -4.47
N SER A 455 -0.26 -41.30 -4.69
CA SER A 455 -1.32 -40.35 -4.99
C SER A 455 -1.49 -40.06 -6.49
N LEU A 456 -2.58 -39.38 -6.85
CA LEU A 456 -2.79 -38.86 -8.20
C LEU A 456 -1.69 -37.86 -8.60
N GLN A 457 -1.31 -36.98 -7.68
CA GLN A 457 -0.32 -35.93 -7.91
C GLN A 457 1.08 -36.50 -8.19
N GLY A 458 1.48 -37.57 -7.50
CA GLY A 458 2.75 -38.23 -7.77
C GLY A 458 2.78 -39.03 -9.06
N PHE A 459 1.62 -39.49 -9.55
CA PHE A 459 1.52 -40.09 -10.87
C PHE A 459 1.72 -39.06 -11.99
N ILE A 460 0.98 -37.95 -11.96
CA ILE A 460 1.12 -36.87 -12.96
C ILE A 460 2.43 -36.10 -12.80
N ASN A 461 3.26 -36.51 -11.84
CA ASN A 461 4.51 -35.89 -11.50
C ASN A 461 4.33 -34.39 -11.22
N ASP A 462 3.30 -34.04 -10.44
CA ASP A 462 2.92 -32.64 -10.22
C ASP A 462 4.03 -31.89 -9.48
N THR A 463 4.66 -30.96 -10.19
CA THR A 463 5.71 -30.10 -9.62
C THR A 463 5.13 -29.08 -8.65
N ARG A 464 3.88 -28.65 -8.84
CA ARG A 464 3.24 -27.63 -7.98
C ARG A 464 2.94 -28.18 -6.59
N SER A 465 2.35 -29.37 -6.48
CA SER A 465 2.14 -30.03 -5.18
C SER A 465 3.45 -30.25 -4.43
N LEU A 466 4.52 -30.67 -5.12
CA LEU A 466 5.85 -30.81 -4.51
C LEU A 466 6.40 -29.46 -4.00
N LEU A 467 6.24 -28.40 -4.79
CA LEU A 467 6.68 -27.06 -4.45
C LEU A 467 5.91 -26.51 -3.24
N GLU A 468 4.58 -26.68 -3.18
CA GLU A 468 3.78 -26.23 -2.04
C GLU A 468 4.10 -27.01 -0.77
N LEU A 469 4.29 -28.33 -0.84
CA LEU A 469 4.75 -29.12 0.31
C LEU A 469 6.16 -28.71 0.76
N HIS A 470 7.06 -28.42 -0.19
CA HIS A 470 8.39 -27.89 0.11
C HIS A 470 8.30 -26.55 0.84
N ASN A 471 7.47 -25.62 0.35
CA ASN A 471 7.27 -24.31 0.96
C ASN A 471 6.63 -24.42 2.36
N ALA A 472 5.64 -25.31 2.52
CA ALA A 472 5.01 -25.60 3.82
C ALA A 472 6.01 -26.19 4.83
N SER A 473 6.98 -26.98 4.37
CA SER A 473 8.07 -27.48 5.19
C SER A 473 8.94 -26.36 5.79
N LYS A 474 9.06 -25.21 5.11
CA LYS A 474 9.89 -24.08 5.54
C LYS A 474 9.30 -23.28 6.70
N VAL A 475 7.99 -23.38 6.94
CA VAL A 475 7.32 -22.73 8.09
C VAL A 475 7.40 -23.56 9.38
N SER A 476 8.51 -24.29 9.56
CA SER A 476 8.82 -24.98 10.81
C SER A 476 9.14 -23.96 11.92
N ILE A 477 8.52 -24.17 13.08
CA ILE A 477 8.57 -23.27 14.26
C ILE A 477 9.22 -23.93 15.49
N SER A 478 9.53 -25.22 15.40
CA SER A 478 10.10 -26.00 16.51
C SER A 478 11.03 -27.10 16.01
N GLU A 479 12.01 -27.49 16.82
CA GLU A 479 12.81 -28.71 16.59
C GLU A 479 11.97 -29.98 16.69
N LYS A 480 10.79 -29.90 17.30
CA LYS A 480 9.84 -31.02 17.38
C LYS A 480 9.07 -31.26 16.07
N ASP A 481 9.11 -30.32 15.13
CA ASP A 481 8.43 -30.40 13.82
C ASP A 481 9.17 -31.38 12.86
N THR A 482 9.56 -32.55 13.34
CA THR A 482 10.30 -33.58 12.57
C THR A 482 9.58 -34.02 11.30
N ILE A 483 8.24 -33.95 11.29
CA ILE A 483 7.42 -34.22 10.10
C ILE A 483 7.72 -33.21 8.99
N LEU A 484 7.86 -31.92 9.32
CA LEU A 484 8.21 -30.90 8.33
C LEU A 484 9.65 -31.05 7.83
N ASP A 485 10.56 -31.49 8.70
CA ASP A 485 11.95 -31.79 8.32
C ASP A 485 11.99 -32.97 7.32
N ASN A 486 11.22 -34.02 7.56
CA ASN A 486 11.07 -35.15 6.64
C ASN A 486 10.46 -34.71 5.31
N ILE A 487 9.35 -33.96 5.34
CA ILE A 487 8.69 -33.40 4.15
C ILE A 487 9.67 -32.55 3.34
N GLY A 488 10.39 -31.65 4.00
CA GLY A 488 11.37 -30.79 3.35
C GLY A 488 12.52 -31.55 2.69
N SER A 489 12.98 -32.62 3.33
CA SER A 489 14.06 -33.47 2.84
C SER A 489 13.66 -34.21 1.56
N TRP A 490 12.56 -34.97 1.58
CA TRP A 490 12.18 -35.77 0.41
C TRP A 490 11.66 -34.91 -0.75
N THR A 491 10.92 -33.83 -0.47
CA THR A 491 10.47 -32.89 -1.52
C THR A 491 11.65 -32.22 -2.21
N SER A 492 12.65 -31.77 -1.45
CA SER A 492 13.89 -31.17 -1.99
C SER A 492 14.65 -32.13 -2.89
N CYS A 493 14.80 -33.40 -2.48
CA CYS A 493 15.45 -34.43 -3.28
C CYS A 493 14.73 -34.66 -4.62
N LEU A 494 13.41 -34.84 -4.60
CA LEU A 494 12.63 -35.05 -5.82
C LEU A 494 12.63 -33.81 -6.74
N LEU A 495 12.55 -32.60 -6.18
CA LEU A 495 12.63 -31.36 -6.96
C LEU A 495 14.00 -31.21 -7.63
N LYS A 496 15.10 -31.54 -6.94
CA LYS A 496 16.46 -31.55 -7.52
C LYS A 496 16.61 -32.62 -8.60
N GLU A 497 16.07 -33.82 -8.38
CA GLU A 497 16.06 -34.88 -9.40
C GLU A 497 15.32 -34.43 -10.66
N LYS A 498 14.17 -33.75 -10.52
CA LYS A 498 13.42 -33.18 -11.66
C LYS A 498 14.22 -32.15 -12.46
N LEU A 499 14.97 -31.28 -11.77
CA LEU A 499 15.85 -30.31 -12.44
C LEU A 499 16.97 -31.00 -13.23
N LEU A 500 17.53 -32.10 -12.69
CA LEU A 500 18.64 -32.84 -13.32
C LEU A 500 18.19 -33.81 -14.43
N SER A 501 16.98 -34.36 -14.34
CA SER A 501 16.46 -35.40 -15.24
C SER A 501 15.79 -34.88 -16.51
N SER A 502 15.72 -33.55 -16.71
CA SER A 502 15.08 -32.95 -17.89
C SER A 502 16.11 -32.39 -18.89
N PRO A 503 16.57 -33.18 -19.87
CA PRO A 503 17.64 -32.76 -20.79
C PRO A 503 17.20 -31.83 -21.94
N VAL A 504 15.94 -31.37 -22.01
CA VAL A 504 15.49 -30.45 -23.09
C VAL A 504 14.38 -29.50 -22.59
N PRO A 505 14.51 -28.16 -22.72
CA PRO A 505 13.39 -27.24 -22.53
C PRO A 505 12.50 -27.34 -23.78
N ARG A 506 11.27 -27.86 -23.64
CA ARG A 506 10.38 -28.04 -24.80
C ARG A 506 9.20 -27.05 -24.85
N THR A 507 8.97 -26.25 -23.81
CA THR A 507 7.93 -25.20 -23.78
C THR A 507 8.29 -24.06 -22.81
N PRO A 508 7.87 -22.80 -23.06
CA PRO A 508 8.10 -21.66 -22.15
C PRO A 508 7.57 -21.89 -20.72
N LEU A 509 6.43 -22.56 -20.57
CA LEU A 509 5.83 -22.92 -19.28
C LEU A 509 6.73 -23.86 -18.45
N PHE A 510 7.47 -24.75 -19.12
CA PHE A 510 8.39 -25.67 -18.43
C PHE A 510 9.64 -24.95 -17.92
N GLU A 511 10.14 -23.98 -18.68
CA GLU A 511 11.27 -23.13 -18.29
C GLU A 511 10.90 -22.25 -17.09
N GLU A 512 9.71 -21.68 -17.09
CA GLU A 512 9.19 -20.90 -15.96
C GLU A 512 8.97 -21.75 -14.70
N ALA A 513 8.36 -22.93 -14.82
CA ALA A 513 8.21 -23.86 -13.70
C ALA A 513 9.58 -24.31 -13.14
N SER A 514 10.57 -24.55 -14.00
CA SER A 514 11.92 -24.91 -13.57
C SER A 514 12.59 -23.76 -12.80
N CYS A 515 12.44 -22.52 -13.28
CA CYS A 515 12.92 -21.33 -12.59
C CYS A 515 12.25 -21.15 -11.22
N GLN A 516 10.95 -21.42 -11.09
CA GLN A 516 10.24 -21.38 -9.81
C GLN A 516 10.78 -22.43 -8.83
N VAL A 517 11.07 -23.65 -9.30
CA VAL A 517 11.64 -24.72 -8.46
C VAL A 517 13.05 -24.36 -8.00
N GLU A 518 13.91 -23.90 -8.93
CA GLU A 518 15.27 -23.48 -8.59
C GLU A 518 15.26 -22.33 -7.57
N TYR A 519 14.35 -21.37 -7.75
CA TYR A 519 14.16 -20.25 -6.84
C TYR A 519 13.75 -20.72 -5.42
N ALA A 520 12.71 -21.54 -5.29
CA ALA A 520 12.24 -21.99 -3.98
C ALA A 520 13.26 -22.87 -3.24
N LEU A 521 14.04 -23.68 -3.97
CA LEU A 521 15.12 -24.49 -3.38
C LEU A 521 16.29 -23.64 -2.89
N SER A 522 16.58 -22.54 -3.59
CA SER A 522 17.71 -21.66 -3.30
C SER A 522 17.37 -20.57 -2.28
N PHE A 523 16.13 -20.09 -2.29
CA PHE A 523 15.64 -18.97 -1.51
C PHE A 523 14.34 -19.31 -0.77
N PRO A 524 14.41 -20.04 0.37
CA PRO A 524 13.28 -20.12 1.30
C PRO A 524 12.76 -18.73 1.67
N PHE A 525 11.48 -18.62 2.04
CA PHE A 525 10.83 -17.31 2.28
C PHE A 525 11.52 -16.43 3.33
N TYR A 526 12.30 -17.02 4.25
CA TYR A 526 13.05 -16.31 5.27
C TYR A 526 14.45 -15.85 4.83
N THR A 527 14.91 -16.20 3.63
CA THR A 527 16.22 -15.79 3.07
C THR A 527 16.13 -14.70 2.01
N THR A 528 14.92 -14.31 1.64
CA THR A 528 14.60 -13.24 0.69
C THR A 528 13.76 -12.16 1.38
N LEU A 529 13.59 -11.01 0.73
CA LEU A 529 12.82 -9.87 1.25
C LEU A 529 11.55 -9.68 0.43
N ASP A 530 10.47 -9.23 1.08
CA ASP A 530 9.12 -9.28 0.51
C ASP A 530 8.99 -8.50 -0.79
N ARG A 531 9.54 -7.28 -0.88
CA ARG A 531 9.49 -6.52 -2.15
C ARG A 531 10.28 -7.14 -3.29
N LEU A 532 11.33 -7.92 -3.03
CA LEU A 532 12.03 -8.66 -4.09
C LEU A 532 11.13 -9.78 -4.64
N ASP A 533 10.49 -10.52 -3.74
CA ASP A 533 9.54 -11.57 -4.12
C ASP A 533 8.34 -10.96 -4.86
N HIS A 534 7.78 -9.84 -4.38
CA HIS A 534 6.70 -9.14 -5.06
C HIS A 534 7.09 -8.73 -6.48
N LYS A 535 8.26 -8.12 -6.66
CA LYS A 535 8.76 -7.74 -7.99
C LYS A 535 8.87 -8.96 -8.90
N ARG A 536 9.54 -10.03 -8.44
CA ARG A 536 9.68 -11.26 -9.20
C ARG A 536 8.33 -11.86 -9.58
N ASN A 537 7.40 -11.94 -8.63
CA ASN A 537 6.07 -12.52 -8.86
C ASN A 537 5.23 -11.67 -9.81
N ILE A 538 5.40 -10.35 -9.80
CA ILE A 538 4.79 -9.42 -10.77
C ILE A 538 5.39 -9.63 -12.16
N GLU A 539 6.72 -9.65 -12.29
CA GLU A 539 7.40 -9.77 -13.59
C GLU A 539 7.19 -11.15 -14.25
N HIS A 540 7.06 -12.20 -13.43
CA HIS A 540 6.77 -13.56 -13.83
C HIS A 540 5.31 -13.95 -13.53
N PHE A 541 4.39 -12.98 -13.50
CA PHE A 541 2.99 -13.29 -13.26
C PHE A 541 2.41 -13.96 -14.51
N ASP A 542 2.28 -15.28 -14.46
CA ASP A 542 1.69 -16.05 -15.53
C ASP A 542 0.18 -16.25 -15.30
N ASN A 543 -0.65 -15.65 -16.17
CA ASN A 543 -2.10 -15.89 -16.22
C ASN A 543 -2.45 -17.37 -16.49
N THR A 544 -1.49 -18.17 -16.95
CA THR A 544 -1.65 -19.61 -17.24
C THR A 544 -1.58 -20.48 -15.99
N CYS A 545 -1.13 -19.95 -14.83
CA CYS A 545 -1.10 -20.65 -13.53
C CYS A 545 -2.49 -21.05 -12.99
N CYS A 546 -3.56 -20.55 -13.61
CA CYS A 546 -4.93 -21.01 -13.39
C CYS A 546 -5.23 -22.40 -13.98
N GLN A 547 -4.31 -23.03 -14.70
CA GLN A 547 -4.47 -24.41 -15.21
C GLN A 547 -4.15 -25.44 -14.11
N MET A 548 -4.88 -25.39 -13.01
CA MET A 548 -4.98 -26.55 -12.12
C MET A 548 -5.85 -27.59 -12.81
N LEU A 549 -5.36 -28.81 -13.03
CA LEU A 549 -6.17 -30.00 -13.40
C LEU A 549 -7.41 -29.65 -14.24
N GLU A 550 -7.25 -29.25 -15.50
CA GLU A 550 -8.36 -28.92 -16.45
C GLU A 550 -9.40 -27.83 -16.01
N VAL A 551 -9.38 -27.33 -14.76
CA VAL A 551 -10.30 -26.30 -14.24
C VAL A 551 -9.79 -24.92 -14.64
N HIS A 552 -10.45 -24.27 -15.60
CA HIS A 552 -10.22 -22.86 -15.91
C HIS A 552 -10.93 -21.98 -14.87
N PHE A 553 -10.17 -21.24 -14.06
CA PHE A 553 -10.73 -20.15 -13.27
C PHE A 553 -10.95 -18.91 -14.17
N PRO A 554 -12.03 -18.13 -13.98
CA PRO A 554 -12.31 -16.94 -14.79
C PRO A 554 -11.12 -15.97 -14.78
N CYS A 555 -10.52 -15.77 -15.95
CA CYS A 555 -9.28 -15.02 -16.14
C CYS A 555 -9.42 -13.50 -15.96
N HIS A 556 -10.64 -12.96 -15.97
CA HIS A 556 -10.87 -11.51 -15.96
C HIS A 556 -10.47 -10.85 -14.63
N SER A 557 -10.59 -11.57 -13.50
CA SER A 557 -10.22 -11.05 -12.17
C SER A 557 -8.70 -10.90 -11.97
N ASN A 558 -7.89 -11.70 -12.67
CA ASN A 558 -6.44 -11.73 -12.47
C ASN A 558 -5.73 -10.53 -13.10
N GLU A 559 -6.24 -10.01 -14.23
CA GLU A 559 -5.66 -8.82 -14.87
C GLU A 559 -5.80 -7.57 -13.99
N GLU A 560 -6.94 -7.42 -13.29
CA GLU A 560 -7.18 -6.30 -12.38
C GLU A 560 -6.32 -6.37 -11.12
N ILE A 561 -6.21 -7.57 -10.53
CA ILE A 561 -5.35 -7.84 -9.37
C ILE A 561 -3.88 -7.55 -9.73
N MET A 562 -3.45 -7.99 -10.91
CA MET A 562 -2.10 -7.75 -11.41
C MET A 562 -1.85 -6.25 -11.65
N ALA A 563 -2.79 -5.54 -12.27
CA ALA A 563 -2.69 -4.10 -12.48
C ALA A 563 -2.60 -3.33 -11.15
N LEU A 564 -3.33 -3.76 -10.13
CA LEU A 564 -3.23 -3.20 -8.77
C LEU A 564 -1.84 -3.45 -8.17
N GLY A 565 -1.29 -4.67 -8.31
CA GLY A 565 0.07 -5.01 -7.85
C GLY A 565 1.15 -4.15 -8.50
N VAL A 566 1.08 -3.97 -9.83
CA VAL A 566 1.98 -3.07 -10.58
C VAL A 566 1.90 -1.65 -10.04
N ARG A 567 0.67 -1.13 -9.87
CA ARG A 567 0.45 0.24 -9.39
C ARG A 567 0.99 0.44 -7.98
N ASP A 568 0.69 -0.47 -7.05
CA ASP A 568 1.15 -0.41 -5.67
C ASP A 568 2.69 -0.42 -5.58
N PHE A 569 3.32 -1.31 -6.34
CA PHE A 569 4.77 -1.42 -6.39
C PHE A 569 5.41 -0.13 -6.93
N SER A 570 4.91 0.39 -8.05
CA SER A 570 5.43 1.62 -8.67
C SER A 570 5.25 2.85 -7.77
N CYS A 571 4.09 3.02 -7.14
CA CYS A 571 3.87 4.13 -6.19
C CYS A 571 4.82 4.02 -4.98
N SER A 572 5.01 2.82 -4.44
CA SER A 572 5.92 2.60 -3.32
C SER A 572 7.37 2.88 -3.72
N GLN A 573 7.78 2.48 -4.92
CA GLN A 573 9.12 2.76 -5.45
C GLN A 573 9.39 4.28 -5.58
N PHE A 574 8.40 5.06 -6.00
CA PHE A 574 8.53 6.52 -6.03
C PHE A 574 8.78 7.11 -4.64
N ILE A 575 8.01 6.67 -3.64
CA ILE A 575 8.21 7.05 -2.23
C ILE A 575 9.62 6.67 -1.77
N TYR A 576 10.11 5.50 -2.19
CA TYR A 576 11.45 5.05 -1.82
C TYR A 576 12.57 5.96 -2.32
N GLN A 577 12.45 6.43 -3.56
CA GLN A 577 13.40 7.35 -4.15
C GLN A 577 13.38 8.72 -3.46
N GLU A 578 12.20 9.21 -3.09
CA GLU A 578 12.05 10.47 -2.36
C GLU A 578 12.65 10.39 -0.94
N GLU A 579 12.33 9.34 -0.19
CA GLU A 579 12.86 9.11 1.15
C GLU A 579 14.39 8.93 1.13
N LEU A 580 14.92 8.17 0.16
CA LEU A 580 16.37 8.00 0.00
C LEU A 580 17.07 9.33 -0.34
N HIS A 581 16.44 10.19 -1.14
CA HIS A 581 16.95 11.53 -1.43
C HIS A 581 17.02 12.41 -0.17
N GLN A 582 15.98 12.35 0.66
CA GLN A 582 15.94 13.07 1.95
C GLN A 582 17.03 12.56 2.91
N LEU A 583 17.20 11.24 3.00
CA LEU A 583 18.26 10.62 3.81
C LEU A 583 19.66 10.97 3.31
N GLY A 584 19.85 11.00 1.99
CA GLY A 584 21.12 11.42 1.38
C GLY A 584 21.46 12.88 1.70
N SER A 585 20.46 13.76 1.78
CA SER A 585 20.64 15.14 2.24
C SER A 585 21.00 15.19 3.73
N TRP A 586 20.31 14.40 4.57
CA TRP A 586 20.60 14.29 6.00
C TRP A 586 22.03 13.80 6.29
N VAL A 587 22.55 12.82 5.54
CA VAL A 587 23.94 12.34 5.68
C VAL A 587 24.94 13.48 5.46
N LYS A 588 24.73 14.31 4.42
CA LYS A 588 25.60 15.45 4.10
C LYS A 588 25.48 16.59 5.09
N GLU A 589 24.27 16.92 5.52
CA GLU A 589 24.00 17.97 6.51
C GLU A 589 24.69 17.68 7.84
N ASN A 590 24.72 16.41 8.25
CA ASN A 590 25.39 15.94 9.47
C ASN A 590 26.87 15.59 9.24
N ARG A 591 27.40 15.81 8.03
CA ARG A 591 28.81 15.56 7.65
C ARG A 591 29.27 14.12 7.86
N LEU A 592 28.34 13.17 7.86
CA LEU A 592 28.66 11.74 8.02
C LEU A 592 29.44 11.22 6.79
N ASP A 593 29.27 11.85 5.64
CA ASP A 593 30.03 11.60 4.41
C ASP A 593 31.49 12.05 4.47
N GLN A 594 31.86 12.90 5.44
CA GLN A 594 33.24 13.40 5.60
C GLN A 594 34.11 12.49 6.46
N LEU A 595 33.50 11.54 7.19
CA LEU A 595 34.19 10.58 8.07
C LEU A 595 34.91 9.52 7.23
N GLN A 596 36.21 9.70 7.03
CA GLN A 596 37.03 8.83 6.16
C GLN A 596 37.14 7.39 6.67
N PHE A 597 36.95 7.15 7.96
CA PHE A 597 36.97 5.81 8.55
C PHE A 597 35.65 5.06 8.35
N ALA A 598 34.53 5.76 8.12
CA ALA A 598 33.19 5.17 8.15
C ALA A 598 32.71 4.76 6.76
N ARG A 599 32.26 3.50 6.64
CA ARG A 599 31.64 2.95 5.44
C ARG A 599 30.27 3.59 5.22
N GLN A 600 30.04 4.10 4.01
CA GLN A 600 28.74 4.64 3.62
C GLN A 600 27.82 3.50 3.16
N LYS A 601 26.84 3.14 4.00
CA LYS A 601 25.89 2.02 3.76
C LYS A 601 24.42 2.44 3.76
N LEU A 602 24.15 3.72 3.49
CA LEU A 602 22.80 4.29 3.50
C LEU A 602 21.82 3.49 2.63
N GLU A 603 22.18 3.22 1.38
CA GLU A 603 21.29 2.51 0.44
C GLU A 603 20.94 1.10 0.92
N TYR A 604 21.85 0.41 1.60
CA TYR A 604 21.61 -0.95 2.10
C TYR A 604 20.64 -0.95 3.28
N PHE A 605 20.79 -0.01 4.22
CA PHE A 605 19.85 0.12 5.34
C PHE A 605 18.49 0.66 4.91
N TYR A 606 18.47 1.56 3.94
CA TYR A 606 17.21 2.03 3.39
C TYR A 606 16.52 0.92 2.59
N PHE A 607 17.26 0.16 1.78
CA PHE A 607 16.75 -1.02 1.09
C PHE A 607 16.19 -2.06 2.07
N SER A 608 16.89 -2.37 3.16
CA SER A 608 16.41 -3.36 4.14
C SER A 608 15.08 -2.94 4.79
N ALA A 609 14.91 -1.63 5.04
CA ALA A 609 13.67 -1.06 5.51
C ALA A 609 12.56 -1.05 4.44
N GLY A 610 12.85 -0.54 3.24
CA GLY A 610 11.89 -0.47 2.13
C GLY A 610 11.44 -1.83 1.63
N ALA A 611 12.30 -2.84 1.68
CA ALA A 611 12.01 -4.17 1.19
C ALA A 611 11.15 -5.02 2.15
N THR A 612 11.10 -4.65 3.45
CA THR A 612 10.36 -5.39 4.49
C THR A 612 9.18 -4.60 5.06
N MET A 613 9.26 -3.27 5.11
CA MET A 613 8.23 -2.37 5.64
C MET A 613 7.69 -1.48 4.52
N PHE A 614 7.10 -2.11 3.51
CA PHE A 614 6.84 -1.44 2.24
C PHE A 614 5.59 -0.55 2.18
N HIS A 615 4.70 -0.62 3.17
CA HIS A 615 3.49 0.19 3.21
C HIS A 615 3.81 1.69 3.30
N PRO A 616 3.15 2.56 2.51
CA PRO A 616 3.42 4.01 2.52
C PRO A 616 3.38 4.66 3.92
N GLU A 617 2.48 4.19 4.79
CA GLU A 617 2.28 4.70 6.15
C GLU A 617 3.50 4.51 7.07
N LEU A 618 4.39 3.56 6.75
CA LEU A 618 5.58 3.25 7.54
C LEU A 618 6.81 4.08 7.14
N SER A 619 6.61 5.21 6.46
CA SER A 619 7.67 6.12 6.01
C SER A 619 8.61 6.56 7.14
N ASP A 620 8.06 7.04 8.26
CA ASP A 620 8.85 7.48 9.40
C ASP A 620 9.68 6.34 10.01
N VAL A 621 9.12 5.13 10.02
CA VAL A 621 9.79 3.91 10.48
C VAL A 621 10.99 3.59 9.60
N ARG A 622 10.82 3.63 8.27
CA ARG A 622 11.90 3.37 7.30
C ARG A 622 13.02 4.39 7.40
N ILE A 623 12.67 5.67 7.51
CA ILE A 623 13.64 6.76 7.68
C ILE A 623 14.42 6.57 9.00
N LEU A 624 13.73 6.27 10.10
CA LEU A 624 14.37 6.04 11.40
C LEU A 624 15.30 4.82 11.35
N TRP A 625 14.83 3.71 10.78
CA TRP A 625 15.59 2.48 10.59
C TRP A 625 16.89 2.73 9.80
N ALA A 626 16.80 3.47 8.70
CA ALA A 626 17.95 3.81 7.87
C ALA A 626 18.95 4.73 8.60
N LYS A 627 18.47 5.76 9.32
CA LYS A 627 19.32 6.66 10.11
C LYS A 627 20.07 5.91 11.20
N ASN A 628 19.37 5.09 11.97
CA ASN A 628 19.99 4.30 13.02
C ASN A 628 20.99 3.29 12.46
N GLY A 629 20.69 2.63 11.33
CA GLY A 629 21.64 1.74 10.66
C GLY A 629 22.94 2.45 10.23
N VAL A 630 22.82 3.63 9.63
CA VAL A 630 23.98 4.46 9.25
C VAL A 630 24.80 4.85 10.49
N LEU A 631 24.15 5.37 11.54
CA LEU A 631 24.83 5.77 12.77
C LEU A 631 25.52 4.59 13.46
N THR A 632 24.84 3.43 13.54
CA THR A 632 25.41 2.20 14.08
C THR A 632 26.67 1.79 13.32
N THR A 633 26.66 1.87 12.00
CA THR A 633 27.84 1.52 11.18
C THR A 633 29.00 2.48 11.37
N VAL A 634 28.70 3.79 11.51
CA VAL A 634 29.71 4.80 11.82
C VAL A 634 30.36 4.52 13.17
N VAL A 635 29.56 4.16 14.18
CA VAL A 635 30.08 3.80 15.51
C VAL A 635 30.89 2.52 15.46
N ASP A 636 30.40 1.47 14.79
CA ASP A 636 31.13 0.19 14.58
C ASP A 636 32.51 0.42 13.96
N ASP A 637 32.58 1.17 12.85
CA ASP A 637 33.84 1.49 12.17
C ASP A 637 34.78 2.35 13.04
N PHE A 638 34.22 3.22 13.88
CA PHE A 638 35.00 4.01 14.83
C PHE A 638 35.65 3.11 15.90
N PHE A 639 34.91 2.15 16.46
CA PHE A 639 35.45 1.20 17.45
C PHE A 639 36.44 0.19 16.84
N ASP A 640 36.25 -0.17 15.58
CA ASP A 640 37.07 -1.18 14.91
C ASP A 640 38.40 -0.65 14.36
N VAL A 641 38.36 0.54 13.75
CA VAL A 641 39.47 1.09 12.95
C VAL A 641 39.71 2.58 13.21
N GLY A 642 38.66 3.36 13.48
CA GLY A 642 38.72 4.82 13.45
C GLY A 642 39.26 5.51 14.71
N GLY A 643 39.01 4.99 15.90
CA GLY A 643 39.24 5.68 17.17
C GLY A 643 40.40 5.12 18.00
N SER A 644 41.09 6.00 18.74
CA SER A 644 42.02 5.58 19.80
C SER A 644 41.27 5.09 21.04
N LYS A 645 41.93 4.32 21.93
CA LYS A 645 41.32 3.85 23.19
C LYS A 645 40.68 4.98 23.98
N GLU A 646 41.41 6.09 24.14
CA GLU A 646 40.95 7.26 24.89
C GLU A 646 39.73 7.90 24.22
N GLU A 647 39.68 7.95 22.89
CA GLU A 647 38.53 8.48 22.15
C GLU A 647 37.30 7.57 22.28
N LEU A 648 37.48 6.25 22.26
CA LEU A 648 36.41 5.27 22.48
C LEU A 648 35.85 5.38 23.90
N GLU A 649 36.71 5.40 24.92
CA GLU A 649 36.32 5.59 26.33
C GLU A 649 35.56 6.92 26.54
N ASN A 650 36.02 7.99 25.89
CA ASN A 650 35.34 9.29 25.94
C ASN A 650 33.95 9.26 25.30
N LEU A 651 33.80 8.57 24.17
CA LEU A 651 32.50 8.42 23.49
C LEU A 651 31.52 7.64 24.37
N VAL A 652 31.96 6.51 24.95
CA VAL A 652 31.15 5.73 25.90
C VAL A 652 30.72 6.61 27.08
N ALA A 653 31.67 7.31 27.72
CA ALA A 653 31.37 8.18 28.85
C ALA A 653 30.43 9.34 28.50
N LEU A 654 30.42 9.80 27.25
CA LEU A 654 29.51 10.86 26.78
C LEU A 654 28.08 10.32 26.62
N VAL A 655 27.92 9.13 26.05
CA VAL A 655 26.61 8.46 25.91
C VAL A 655 26.03 8.14 27.29
N GLU A 656 26.84 7.61 28.22
CA GLU A 656 26.40 7.32 29.59
C GLU A 656 25.99 8.59 30.37
N LYS A 657 26.59 9.75 30.08
CA LYS A 657 26.19 11.02 30.72
C LYS A 657 24.85 11.53 30.24
N TRP A 658 24.46 11.21 29.01
CA TRP A 658 23.17 11.60 28.45
C TRP A 658 22.00 10.94 29.19
N ASP A 659 22.20 9.71 29.69
CA ASP A 659 21.14 8.88 30.30
C ASP A 659 20.92 9.14 31.81
N LYS A 660 21.74 9.99 32.46
CA LYS A 660 21.73 10.18 33.93
C LYS A 660 20.55 10.96 34.51
N ASN A 661 19.49 11.22 33.73
CA ASN A 661 18.27 11.85 34.25
C ASN A 661 17.15 10.90 34.66
N ASP A 662 17.28 9.57 34.49
CA ASP A 662 16.47 8.60 35.22
C ASP A 662 17.27 7.31 35.46
N ARG A 663 17.41 6.92 36.73
CA ARG A 663 18.16 5.72 37.12
C ARG A 663 17.43 4.45 36.68
N THR A 664 18.10 3.64 35.86
CA THR A 664 18.06 2.18 35.96
C THR A 664 19.39 1.60 35.48
N GLU A 665 19.86 0.59 36.20
CA GLU A 665 21.19 -0.01 36.15
C GLU A 665 21.56 -0.59 34.76
N TYR A 666 22.42 0.10 34.01
CA TYR A 666 23.35 -0.52 33.05
C TYR A 666 24.60 0.37 32.96
N TYR A 667 25.51 0.20 33.91
CA TYR A 667 26.89 0.69 33.77
C TYR A 667 27.69 -0.34 32.96
N SER A 668 28.63 0.13 32.15
CA SER A 668 29.35 -0.64 31.12
C SER A 668 30.00 -1.97 31.56
N GLU A 669 29.42 -3.10 31.16
CA GLU A 669 30.17 -4.31 30.76
C GLU A 669 30.64 -4.22 29.29
N GLN A 670 30.21 -3.17 28.57
CA GLN A 670 30.41 -3.01 27.12
C GLN A 670 31.84 -2.58 26.68
N VAL A 671 32.82 -2.56 27.59
CA VAL A 671 34.24 -2.31 27.28
C VAL A 671 35.04 -3.63 27.16
N GLU A 672 34.43 -4.77 27.48
CA GLU A 672 35.12 -6.07 27.51
C GLU A 672 35.77 -6.48 26.17
N ILE A 673 35.17 -6.18 25.01
CA ILE A 673 35.79 -6.53 23.72
C ILE A 673 37.10 -5.77 23.49
N VAL A 674 37.15 -4.49 23.88
CA VAL A 674 38.38 -3.67 23.78
C VAL A 674 39.43 -4.23 24.75
N GLU A 675 39.01 -4.70 25.92
CA GLU A 675 39.89 -5.36 26.89
C GLU A 675 40.39 -6.74 26.42
N TRP A 676 39.54 -7.57 25.80
CA TRP A 676 39.92 -8.88 25.23
C TRP A 676 41.00 -8.73 24.17
N ARG A 677 40.83 -7.76 23.25
CA ARG A 677 41.79 -7.49 22.17
C ARG A 677 43.15 -7.05 22.70
N GLN A 678 43.18 -6.29 23.79
CA GLN A 678 44.42 -5.80 24.42
C GLN A 678 45.09 -6.85 25.30
N SER A 679 44.31 -7.71 25.96
CA SER A 679 44.81 -8.77 26.86
C SER A 679 45.17 -10.08 26.14
N GLN A 680 44.89 -10.20 24.84
CA GLN A 680 44.94 -11.46 24.08
C GLN A 680 44.11 -12.58 24.73
N TYR A 681 43.09 -12.19 25.49
CA TYR A 681 42.18 -13.12 26.14
C TYR A 681 41.29 -13.78 25.07
N VAL A 682 41.15 -15.10 25.18
CA VAL A 682 40.26 -15.88 24.33
C VAL A 682 39.05 -16.26 25.18
N PRO A 683 37.87 -15.62 24.98
CA PRO A 683 36.68 -15.95 25.74
C PRO A 683 36.17 -17.35 25.42
N THR A 684 35.37 -17.90 26.34
CA THR A 684 34.52 -19.06 26.04
C THR A 684 33.46 -18.70 25.00
N ALA A 685 32.81 -19.72 24.41
CA ALA A 685 31.76 -19.48 23.42
C ALA A 685 30.54 -18.78 24.06
N GLU A 686 30.27 -19.06 25.34
CA GLU A 686 29.20 -18.45 26.12
C GLU A 686 29.49 -16.98 26.40
N GLU A 687 30.67 -16.67 26.96
CA GLU A 687 31.12 -15.29 27.22
C GLU A 687 31.16 -14.46 25.93
N TYR A 688 31.65 -15.04 24.82
CA TYR A 688 31.62 -14.37 23.52
C TYR A 688 30.19 -14.01 23.11
N MET A 689 29.23 -14.94 23.22
CA MET A 689 27.87 -14.73 22.75
C MET A 689 27.09 -13.71 23.58
N GLU A 690 27.32 -13.60 24.89
CA GLU A 690 26.70 -12.58 25.74
C GLU A 690 27.03 -11.17 25.24
N ASN A 691 28.27 -10.94 24.82
CA ASN A 691 28.72 -9.65 24.29
C ASN A 691 28.39 -9.49 22.79
N ALA A 692 28.65 -10.52 21.99
CA ALA A 692 28.55 -10.49 20.53
C ALA A 692 27.13 -10.20 20.04
N VAL A 693 26.10 -10.69 20.74
CA VAL A 693 24.69 -10.46 20.40
C VAL A 693 24.32 -8.98 20.53
N VAL A 694 24.81 -8.30 21.56
CA VAL A 694 24.56 -6.87 21.78
C VAL A 694 25.37 -6.02 20.80
N THR A 695 26.66 -6.35 20.63
CA THR A 695 27.57 -5.61 19.74
C THR A 695 27.31 -5.84 18.26
N PHE A 696 26.45 -6.80 17.90
CA PHE A 696 25.93 -6.91 16.53
C PHE A 696 25.02 -5.73 16.16
N ALA A 697 24.61 -4.95 17.17
CA ALA A 697 24.03 -3.63 17.05
C ALA A 697 22.72 -3.55 16.24
N LEU A 698 21.94 -4.62 16.22
CA LEU A 698 20.56 -4.61 15.72
C LEU A 698 19.61 -3.84 16.65
N GLY A 699 19.90 -3.77 17.94
CA GLY A 699 19.07 -3.11 18.96
C GLY A 699 18.78 -1.65 18.66
N PRO A 700 19.81 -0.81 18.41
CA PRO A 700 19.64 0.58 18.00
C PRO A 700 18.81 0.78 16.72
N ILE A 701 18.65 -0.24 15.87
CA ILE A 701 17.88 -0.16 14.63
C ILE A 701 16.41 -0.55 14.89
N VAL A 702 16.19 -1.72 15.52
CA VAL A 702 14.86 -2.32 15.67
C VAL A 702 14.07 -1.71 16.83
N LEU A 703 14.71 -1.49 17.98
CA LEU A 703 13.99 -1.06 19.19
C LEU A 703 13.38 0.33 19.05
N PRO A 704 14.04 1.35 18.45
CA PRO A 704 13.40 2.64 18.20
C PRO A 704 12.22 2.53 17.22
N ALA A 705 12.28 1.62 16.24
CA ALA A 705 11.21 1.42 15.28
C ALA A 705 9.93 0.87 15.92
N LEU A 706 10.02 0.15 17.05
CA LEU A 706 8.85 -0.34 17.80
C LEU A 706 7.90 0.78 18.23
N TYR A 707 8.41 1.97 18.52
CA TYR A 707 7.61 3.11 18.96
C TYR A 707 6.85 3.80 17.82
N LEU A 708 7.16 3.45 16.56
CA LEU A 708 6.56 4.02 15.36
C LEU A 708 5.67 3.03 14.59
N VAL A 709 5.58 1.78 15.05
CA VAL A 709 4.82 0.72 14.38
C VAL A 709 3.68 0.23 15.26
N GLY A 710 2.48 0.16 14.70
CA GLY A 710 1.31 -0.36 15.39
C GLY A 710 0.84 0.54 16.55
N PRO A 711 0.14 -0.01 17.56
CA PRO A 711 -0.35 0.76 18.69
C PRO A 711 0.79 1.14 19.64
N LYS A 712 0.62 2.26 20.36
CA LYS A 712 1.61 2.76 21.33
C LYS A 712 1.93 1.68 22.39
N LEU A 713 3.19 1.27 22.44
CA LEU A 713 3.67 0.29 23.42
C LEU A 713 3.95 0.97 24.78
N PRO A 714 3.45 0.42 25.89
CA PRO A 714 3.89 0.81 27.22
C PRO A 714 5.33 0.35 27.49
N ASP A 715 6.09 1.10 28.27
CA ASP A 715 7.47 0.73 28.66
C ASP A 715 7.55 -0.66 29.32
N SER A 716 6.51 -1.07 30.04
CA SER A 716 6.43 -2.41 30.65
C SER A 716 6.40 -3.54 29.62
N VAL A 717 5.87 -3.28 28.42
CA VAL A 717 5.83 -4.25 27.31
C VAL A 717 7.18 -4.34 26.62
N VAL A 718 7.85 -3.20 26.41
CA VAL A 718 9.22 -3.18 25.85
C VAL A 718 10.22 -3.85 26.79
N ARG A 719 10.01 -3.74 28.12
CA ARG A 719 10.80 -4.44 29.15
C ARG A 719 10.28 -5.85 29.48
N SER A 720 9.32 -6.39 28.73
CA SER A 720 8.79 -7.72 28.97
C SER A 720 9.80 -8.81 28.59
N GLN A 721 9.68 -9.98 29.23
CA GLN A 721 10.49 -11.15 28.88
C GLN A 721 10.32 -11.56 27.41
N GLU A 722 9.12 -11.41 26.86
CA GLU A 722 8.84 -11.71 25.46
C GLU A 722 9.65 -10.80 24.51
N CYS A 723 9.70 -9.49 24.78
CA CYS A 723 10.45 -8.54 23.96
C CYS A 723 11.96 -8.82 24.03
N SER A 724 12.47 -9.12 25.23
CA SER A 724 13.86 -9.52 25.43
C SER A 724 14.19 -10.81 24.68
N GLU A 725 13.28 -11.77 24.66
CA GLU A 725 13.48 -13.04 23.96
C GLU A 725 13.44 -12.90 22.44
N LEU A 726 12.49 -12.11 21.89
CA LEU A 726 12.48 -11.74 20.47
C LEU A 726 13.80 -11.07 20.06
N PHE A 727 14.28 -10.12 20.87
CA PHE A 727 15.54 -9.42 20.64
C PHE A 727 16.74 -10.38 20.67
N ARG A 728 16.79 -11.26 21.69
CA ARG A 728 17.84 -12.26 21.86
C ARG A 728 17.90 -13.20 20.66
N LEU A 729 16.78 -13.81 20.27
CA LEU A 729 16.71 -14.77 19.17
C LEU A 729 17.11 -14.15 17.82
N MET A 730 16.57 -12.96 17.51
CA MET A 730 16.93 -12.20 16.31
C MET A 730 18.44 -11.89 16.28
N SER A 731 18.99 -11.40 17.40
CA SER A 731 20.38 -10.96 17.48
C SER A 731 21.36 -12.12 17.49
N THR A 732 21.03 -13.24 18.15
CA THR A 732 21.79 -14.50 18.06
C THR A 732 21.81 -15.04 16.65
N CYS A 733 20.65 -15.08 15.97
CA CYS A 733 20.56 -15.54 14.58
C CYS A 733 21.44 -14.67 13.66
N GLY A 734 21.30 -13.35 13.76
CA GLY A 734 22.07 -12.39 12.97
C GLY A 734 23.58 -12.47 13.20
N ARG A 735 24.02 -12.55 14.47
CA ARG A 735 25.44 -12.66 14.82
C ARG A 735 26.06 -13.95 14.27
N LEU A 736 25.42 -15.10 14.47
CA LEU A 736 25.95 -16.37 14.01
C LEU A 736 25.97 -16.46 12.47
N LEU A 737 24.97 -15.89 11.79
CA LEU A 737 24.97 -15.75 10.33
C LEU A 737 26.13 -14.88 9.83
N ASN A 738 26.39 -13.77 10.52
CA ASN A 738 27.54 -12.91 10.23
C ASN A 738 28.85 -13.69 10.38
N ASP A 739 29.10 -14.30 11.53
CA ASP A 739 30.32 -15.04 11.84
C ASP A 739 30.60 -16.15 10.82
N VAL A 740 29.57 -16.93 10.43
CA VAL A 740 29.72 -18.00 9.43
C VAL A 740 30.19 -17.48 8.07
N GLN A 741 29.86 -16.24 7.71
CA GLN A 741 30.26 -15.65 6.44
C GLN A 741 31.52 -14.77 6.54
N SER A 742 31.83 -14.25 7.72
CA SER A 742 32.95 -13.32 7.94
C SER A 742 34.19 -13.97 8.56
N TYR A 743 34.11 -15.22 9.05
CA TYR A 743 35.16 -15.80 9.89
C TYR A 743 36.56 -15.78 9.28
N GLU A 744 36.69 -16.01 7.97
CA GLU A 744 37.99 -16.01 7.30
C GLU A 744 38.61 -14.62 7.30
N ARG A 745 37.82 -13.61 6.90
CA ARG A 745 38.26 -12.21 6.90
C ARG A 745 38.60 -11.77 8.33
N GLU A 746 37.74 -12.03 9.28
CA GLU A 746 37.94 -11.65 10.68
C GLU A 746 39.16 -12.35 11.28
N GLY A 747 39.38 -13.63 10.95
CA GLY A 747 40.58 -14.37 11.32
C GLY A 747 41.85 -13.71 10.78
N THR A 748 41.85 -13.25 9.52
CA THR A 748 43.01 -12.49 8.98
C THR A 748 43.23 -11.14 9.66
N GLN A 749 42.18 -10.55 10.25
CA GLN A 749 42.24 -9.30 11.01
C GLN A 749 42.56 -9.52 12.51
N GLY A 750 42.75 -10.78 12.92
CA GLY A 750 42.99 -11.16 14.32
C GLY A 750 41.76 -10.99 15.22
N LYS A 751 40.55 -10.99 14.65
CA LYS A 751 39.28 -10.93 15.37
C LYS A 751 38.77 -12.34 15.67
N LEU A 752 38.23 -12.54 16.86
CA LEU A 752 37.57 -13.79 17.27
C LEU A 752 36.11 -13.78 16.82
N ASN A 753 35.63 -14.95 16.41
CA ASN A 753 34.25 -15.24 16.02
C ASN A 753 33.86 -16.64 16.50
N SER A 754 32.55 -16.93 16.51
CA SER A 754 32.03 -18.22 16.97
C SER A 754 32.64 -19.43 16.24
N VAL A 755 32.89 -19.35 14.93
CA VAL A 755 33.50 -20.43 14.13
C VAL A 755 34.91 -20.75 14.62
N SER A 756 35.74 -19.70 14.77
CA SER A 756 37.12 -19.81 15.21
C SER A 756 37.20 -20.30 16.66
N LEU A 757 36.30 -19.81 17.53
CA LEU A 757 36.21 -20.23 18.93
C LEU A 757 35.84 -21.71 19.06
N LEU A 758 34.86 -22.19 18.28
CA LEU A 758 34.46 -23.59 18.28
C LEU A 758 35.60 -24.50 17.82
N ALA A 759 36.33 -24.12 16.78
CA ALA A 759 37.50 -24.86 16.30
C ALA A 759 38.65 -24.89 17.35
N LEU A 760 38.90 -23.76 18.01
CA LEU A 760 39.94 -23.63 19.05
C LEU A 760 39.61 -24.44 20.31
N GLN A 761 38.37 -24.35 20.80
CA GLN A 761 37.89 -25.07 22.00
C GLN A 761 37.84 -26.58 21.79
N SER A 762 37.62 -27.02 20.55
CA SER A 762 37.66 -28.44 20.18
C SER A 762 39.08 -29.03 20.14
N GLY A 763 40.11 -28.24 20.47
CA GLY A 763 41.52 -28.68 20.45
C GLY A 763 42.01 -29.04 19.04
N GLY A 764 41.42 -28.43 17.99
CA GLY A 764 41.71 -28.75 16.59
C GLY A 764 41.08 -30.04 16.07
N SER A 765 40.18 -30.68 16.82
CA SER A 765 39.46 -31.89 16.36
C SER A 765 38.35 -31.60 15.35
N VAL A 766 37.86 -30.36 15.30
CA VAL A 766 36.81 -29.89 14.39
C VAL A 766 37.43 -28.96 13.36
N THR A 767 37.25 -29.25 12.08
CA THR A 767 37.68 -28.39 10.98
C THR A 767 36.82 -27.12 10.89
N MET A 768 37.30 -26.06 10.23
CA MET A 768 36.49 -24.84 10.05
C MET A 768 35.17 -25.12 9.30
N GLU A 769 35.16 -26.03 8.33
CA GLU A 769 33.94 -26.44 7.61
C GLU A 769 32.94 -27.18 8.51
N GLU A 770 33.43 -28.05 9.40
CA GLU A 770 32.59 -28.71 10.40
C GLU A 770 32.08 -27.72 11.44
N ALA A 771 32.92 -26.77 11.86
CA ALA A 771 32.52 -25.70 12.79
C ALA A 771 31.41 -24.83 12.19
N VAL A 772 31.50 -24.47 10.90
CA VAL A 772 30.43 -23.77 10.18
C VAL A 772 29.12 -24.58 10.18
N LYS A 773 29.19 -25.89 9.90
CA LYS A 773 28.00 -26.77 9.93
C LYS A 773 27.40 -26.88 11.33
N GLU A 774 28.23 -26.96 12.37
CA GLU A 774 27.76 -27.00 13.75
C GLU A 774 27.09 -25.69 14.18
N ILE A 775 27.57 -24.52 13.72
CA ILE A 775 26.96 -23.21 13.99
C ILE A 775 25.65 -22.99 13.22
N GLN A 776 25.45 -23.64 12.07
CA GLN A 776 24.14 -23.57 11.39
C GLN A 776 22.99 -24.18 12.21
N LYS A 777 23.27 -25.14 13.11
CA LYS A 777 22.22 -25.74 13.97
C LYS A 777 21.58 -24.71 14.92
N PRO A 778 22.33 -23.97 15.77
CA PRO A 778 21.75 -22.92 16.60
C PRO A 778 21.14 -21.76 15.79
N VAL A 779 21.64 -21.46 14.58
CA VAL A 779 21.00 -20.48 13.67
C VAL A 779 19.58 -20.92 13.31
N GLU A 780 19.41 -22.16 12.85
CA GLU A 780 18.10 -22.70 12.49
C GLU A 780 17.17 -22.81 13.70
N LYS A 781 17.70 -23.21 14.86
CA LYS A 781 16.93 -23.22 16.12
C LYS A 781 16.40 -21.83 16.46
N CYS A 782 17.27 -20.82 16.46
CA CYS A 782 16.88 -19.44 16.78
C CYS A 782 15.84 -18.90 15.79
N ARG A 783 15.99 -19.20 14.49
CA ARG A 783 15.01 -18.82 13.46
C ARG A 783 13.64 -19.45 13.74
N ARG A 784 13.59 -20.75 14.04
CA ARG A 784 12.34 -21.48 14.33
C ARG A 784 11.63 -20.91 15.56
N GLU A 785 12.38 -20.73 16.66
CA GLU A 785 11.85 -20.17 17.90
C GLU A 785 11.39 -18.72 17.73
N LEU A 786 12.14 -17.91 16.96
CA LEU A 786 11.73 -16.54 16.63
C LEU A 786 10.42 -16.52 15.85
N LEU A 787 10.31 -17.35 14.81
CA LEU A 787 9.09 -17.43 14.01
C LEU A 787 7.90 -17.87 14.87
N ASN A 788 8.09 -18.83 15.79
CA ASN A 788 7.06 -19.27 16.74
C ASN A 788 6.49 -18.11 17.56
N LEU A 789 7.37 -17.29 18.15
CA LEU A 789 6.96 -16.12 18.93
C LEU A 789 6.24 -15.08 18.06
N VAL A 790 6.72 -14.86 16.84
CA VAL A 790 6.15 -13.89 15.89
C VAL A 790 4.74 -14.30 15.47
N VAL A 791 4.52 -15.57 15.13
CA VAL A 791 3.20 -16.04 14.65
C VAL A 791 2.19 -16.28 15.76
N SER A 792 2.63 -16.49 17.01
CA SER A 792 1.71 -16.70 18.14
C SER A 792 0.72 -15.55 18.33
N ARG A 793 -0.57 -15.87 18.57
CA ARG A 793 -1.63 -14.89 18.86
C ARG A 793 -1.73 -14.52 20.34
N GLU A 794 -1.29 -15.40 21.23
CA GLU A 794 -1.33 -15.16 22.69
C GLU A 794 -0.08 -14.43 23.13
N CYS A 795 -0.05 -13.11 22.98
CA CYS A 795 1.14 -12.36 23.37
C CYS A 795 0.89 -10.89 23.74
N VAL A 796 1.86 -10.30 24.43
CA VAL A 796 1.78 -8.92 24.95
C VAL A 796 2.15 -7.90 23.87
N ILE A 797 2.86 -8.35 22.83
CA ILE A 797 3.44 -7.50 21.77
C ILE A 797 2.61 -7.62 20.48
N PRO A 798 2.00 -6.54 19.99
CA PRO A 798 1.24 -6.55 18.73
C PRO A 798 2.03 -7.16 17.56
N ARG A 799 1.33 -7.90 16.68
CA ARG A 799 1.94 -8.57 15.52
C ARG A 799 2.82 -7.64 14.66
N PRO A 800 2.39 -6.42 14.28
CA PRO A 800 3.24 -5.50 13.53
C PRO A 800 4.57 -5.17 14.19
N CYS A 801 4.62 -5.13 15.53
CA CYS A 801 5.85 -4.90 16.29
C CYS A 801 6.74 -6.15 16.30
N LYS A 802 6.16 -7.36 16.41
CA LYS A 802 6.91 -8.62 16.32
C LYS A 802 7.50 -8.82 14.93
N ASP A 803 6.77 -8.41 13.89
CA ASP A 803 7.23 -8.48 12.51
C ASP A 803 8.52 -7.68 12.29
N LEU A 804 8.81 -6.63 13.07
CA LEU A 804 10.09 -5.93 12.97
C LEU A 804 11.30 -6.82 13.30
N PHE A 805 11.20 -7.66 14.33
CA PHE A 805 12.26 -8.60 14.70
C PHE A 805 12.41 -9.70 13.64
N TRP A 806 11.29 -10.20 13.12
CA TRP A 806 11.29 -11.17 12.03
C TRP A 806 11.89 -10.60 10.74
N ASN A 807 11.51 -9.38 10.38
CA ASN A 807 11.99 -8.67 9.21
C ASN A 807 13.50 -8.43 9.30
N MET A 808 14.01 -8.03 10.48
CA MET A 808 15.46 -7.91 10.66
C MET A 808 16.17 -9.26 10.54
N CYS A 809 15.59 -10.35 11.06
CA CYS A 809 16.13 -11.70 10.86
C CYS A 809 16.22 -12.06 9.37
N LYS A 810 15.17 -11.79 8.58
CA LYS A 810 15.19 -11.96 7.11
C LYS A 810 16.27 -11.12 6.44
N VAL A 811 16.45 -9.87 6.89
CA VAL A 811 17.52 -8.98 6.42
C VAL A 811 18.89 -9.60 6.70
N CYS A 812 19.14 -10.13 7.88
CA CYS A 812 20.39 -10.82 8.20
C CYS A 812 20.60 -12.05 7.29
N TYR A 813 19.61 -12.92 7.14
CA TYR A 813 19.70 -14.05 6.22
C TYR A 813 19.99 -13.60 4.79
N PHE A 814 19.32 -12.55 4.31
CA PHE A 814 19.53 -12.01 2.97
C PHE A 814 20.96 -11.48 2.78
N PHE A 815 21.48 -10.68 3.70
CA PHE A 815 22.82 -10.11 3.57
C PHE A 815 23.93 -11.14 3.78
N TYR A 816 23.71 -12.16 4.60
CA TYR A 816 24.68 -13.23 4.88
C TYR A 816 24.38 -14.55 4.13
N SER A 817 23.55 -14.51 3.09
CA SER A 817 23.30 -15.68 2.23
C SER A 817 24.50 -15.93 1.32
N GLY A 818 25.32 -16.93 1.63
CA GLY A 818 26.41 -17.43 0.77
C GLY A 818 27.64 -16.52 0.63
N SER A 819 27.61 -15.31 1.18
CA SER A 819 28.76 -14.41 1.30
C SER A 819 28.49 -13.33 2.35
N ASP A 820 29.52 -12.58 2.78
CA ASP A 820 29.31 -11.34 3.54
C ASP A 820 28.88 -10.20 2.62
N GLY A 821 27.58 -10.18 2.32
CA GLY A 821 26.96 -9.18 1.47
C GLY A 821 26.90 -7.79 2.09
N PHE A 822 26.95 -7.67 3.43
CA PHE A 822 26.91 -6.36 4.11
C PHE A 822 28.24 -5.63 3.94
N SER A 823 29.37 -6.33 4.15
CA SER A 823 30.70 -5.76 3.95
C SER A 823 31.00 -5.51 2.46
N SER A 824 30.44 -6.32 1.56
CA SER A 824 30.63 -6.15 0.13
C SER A 824 29.92 -4.90 -0.43
N PRO A 825 30.61 -4.03 -1.20
CA PRO A 825 29.99 -2.88 -1.85
C PRO A 825 29.13 -3.24 -3.06
N THR A 826 29.25 -4.47 -3.59
CA THR A 826 28.60 -4.87 -4.85
C THR A 826 27.72 -6.10 -4.74
N ALA A 827 27.93 -6.99 -3.76
CA ALA A 827 27.27 -8.30 -3.71
C ALA A 827 25.74 -8.23 -3.68
N LYS A 828 25.17 -7.17 -3.09
CA LYS A 828 23.71 -6.98 -2.99
C LYS A 828 23.19 -5.75 -3.74
N ALA A 829 24.06 -5.06 -4.48
CA ALA A 829 23.68 -3.84 -5.22
C ALA A 829 22.59 -4.11 -6.28
N GLY A 830 22.60 -5.29 -6.92
CA GLY A 830 21.55 -5.68 -7.86
C GLY A 830 20.15 -5.72 -7.21
N ALA A 831 20.05 -6.18 -5.97
CA ALA A 831 18.78 -6.23 -5.25
C ALA A 831 18.30 -4.84 -4.80
N VAL A 832 19.23 -3.99 -4.36
CA VAL A 832 18.96 -2.57 -4.05
C VAL A 832 18.39 -1.88 -5.28
N ASN A 833 19.05 -2.04 -6.43
CA ASN A 833 18.59 -1.49 -7.70
C ASN A 833 17.23 -2.04 -8.09
N ALA A 834 17.01 -3.35 -7.99
CA ALA A 834 15.76 -3.99 -8.36
C ALA A 834 14.55 -3.41 -7.61
N VAL A 835 14.67 -3.09 -6.32
CA VAL A 835 13.56 -2.56 -5.51
C VAL A 835 13.44 -1.04 -5.62
N ILE A 836 14.54 -0.30 -5.58
CA ILE A 836 14.51 1.17 -5.44
C ILE A 836 14.55 1.88 -6.80
N HIS A 837 15.36 1.40 -7.74
CA HIS A 837 15.74 2.17 -8.92
C HIS A 837 15.17 1.62 -10.23
N GLU A 838 15.12 0.31 -10.38
CA GLU A 838 14.71 -0.34 -11.62
C GLU A 838 13.19 -0.46 -11.69
N PRO A 839 12.54 0.08 -12.74
CA PRO A 839 11.10 -0.13 -12.94
C PRO A 839 10.79 -1.61 -13.18
N LEU A 840 9.51 -1.95 -13.08
CA LEU A 840 9.03 -3.31 -13.37
C LEU A 840 9.20 -3.66 -14.86
N LEU A 841 9.71 -4.86 -15.15
CA LEU A 841 9.83 -5.43 -16.48
C LEU A 841 8.59 -6.28 -16.81
N LEU A 842 7.55 -5.64 -17.36
CA LEU A 842 6.29 -6.33 -17.68
C LEU A 842 6.37 -7.05 -19.03
N ASN A 843 5.92 -8.30 -19.07
CA ASN A 843 5.77 -9.04 -20.32
C ASN A 843 4.50 -8.56 -21.07
N MET A 844 4.68 -7.71 -22.08
CA MET A 844 3.61 -6.94 -22.74
C MET A 844 2.63 -7.77 -23.59
N ASN A 845 2.79 -9.10 -23.65
CA ASN A 845 1.91 -9.99 -24.43
C ASN A 845 0.56 -10.29 -23.75
N HIS A 846 0.39 -9.91 -22.46
CA HIS A 846 -0.76 -10.33 -21.64
C HIS A 846 -1.64 -9.17 -21.11
N LEU A 847 -1.32 -7.91 -21.42
CA LEU A 847 -2.08 -6.75 -20.92
C LEU A 847 -2.79 -6.02 -22.05
N SER A 848 -4.12 -5.94 -21.97
CA SER A 848 -4.96 -5.21 -22.92
C SER A 848 -4.59 -3.70 -22.94
N PRO A 849 -4.41 -3.05 -24.12
CA PRO A 849 -4.00 -1.64 -24.22
C PRO A 849 -4.90 -0.62 -23.51
N ARG A 850 -6.16 -0.99 -23.22
CA ARG A 850 -7.14 -0.11 -22.56
C ARG A 850 -6.80 0.24 -21.11
N HIS A 851 -6.05 -0.61 -20.39
CA HIS A 851 -5.72 -0.38 -18.97
C HIS A 851 -4.41 0.39 -18.75
N LEU A 852 -3.59 0.57 -19.80
CA LEU A 852 -2.32 1.30 -19.74
C LEU A 852 -2.47 2.82 -19.91
N ALA A 853 -3.63 3.30 -20.36
CA ALA A 853 -3.88 4.72 -20.65
C ALA A 853 -3.99 5.60 -19.38
N SER A 854 -4.00 5.02 -18.18
CA SER A 854 -4.07 5.74 -16.90
C SER A 854 -2.75 5.76 -16.10
N ALA A 855 -1.65 5.24 -16.65
CA ALA A 855 -0.32 5.33 -16.01
C ALA A 855 0.41 6.63 -16.43
N PRO A 856 0.96 7.43 -15.49
CA PRO A 856 1.65 8.67 -15.85
C PRO A 856 2.99 8.40 -16.56
N HIS A 857 3.04 8.77 -17.84
CA HIS A 857 4.21 9.11 -18.66
C HIS A 857 5.46 8.20 -18.62
N LEU A 858 5.38 7.06 -19.33
CA LEU A 858 6.53 6.34 -19.88
C LEU A 858 7.04 7.01 -21.17
N HIS A 859 7.95 7.99 -21.08
CA HIS A 859 8.78 8.40 -22.23
C HIS A 859 10.22 8.77 -21.84
N GLY A 860 11.12 7.79 -21.96
CA GLY A 860 12.51 7.92 -22.45
C GLY A 860 13.58 8.58 -21.56
N PRO A 861 14.82 8.05 -21.51
CA PRO A 861 15.90 8.59 -20.69
C PRO A 861 16.54 9.86 -21.31
N PRO A 862 17.07 10.80 -20.51
CA PRO A 862 17.80 11.94 -21.02
C PRO A 862 19.17 11.53 -21.56
N ARG A 863 19.45 11.94 -22.81
CA ARG A 863 20.71 11.70 -23.53
C ARG A 863 21.92 12.34 -22.83
N HIS A 864 23.03 11.60 -22.87
CA HIS A 864 24.42 11.97 -22.57
C HIS A 864 24.78 13.46 -22.67
N VAL A 865 25.38 13.99 -21.59
CA VAL A 865 26.23 15.19 -21.64
C VAL A 865 27.68 14.75 -21.80
N ARG A 866 28.25 15.01 -22.98
CA ARG A 866 29.69 14.93 -23.26
C ARG A 866 30.39 16.20 -22.75
N SER A 867 31.61 16.00 -22.28
CA SER A 867 32.62 16.98 -21.90
C SER A 867 32.94 17.99 -23.01
N GLY A 868 33.31 19.22 -22.60
CA GLY A 868 33.84 20.25 -23.51
C GLY A 868 34.09 21.58 -22.81
N SER A 869 35.32 21.77 -22.33
CA SER A 869 35.92 23.04 -21.88
C SER A 869 36.01 24.06 -23.02
N GLN A 870 35.75 25.35 -22.75
CA GLN A 870 36.62 26.52 -23.07
C GLN A 870 35.89 27.87 -23.29
N THR A 871 36.35 28.88 -22.51
CA THR A 871 36.58 30.31 -22.86
C THR A 871 35.46 31.37 -22.77
N LEU A 872 35.65 32.24 -21.76
CA LEU A 872 35.48 33.71 -21.70
C LEU A 872 35.08 34.47 -23.00
N ALA A 873 34.06 35.35 -22.91
CA ALA A 873 34.16 36.81 -23.19
C ALA A 873 32.81 37.57 -23.13
N ALA A 874 32.85 38.71 -22.43
CA ALA A 874 32.20 40.02 -22.70
C ALA A 874 30.66 40.19 -22.79
N VAL A 875 30.12 40.84 -21.74
CA VAL A 875 29.35 42.11 -21.70
C VAL A 875 28.64 42.57 -23.00
N ALA A 876 27.31 42.67 -22.98
CA ALA A 876 26.53 43.93 -23.13
C ALA A 876 25.09 43.69 -23.64
N ASP A 877 24.21 44.58 -23.16
CA ASP A 877 22.92 45.00 -23.68
C ASP A 877 21.61 44.25 -23.36
N ALA A 878 20.76 45.05 -22.71
CA ALA A 878 19.37 44.85 -22.41
C ALA A 878 18.52 44.91 -23.68
N THR A 879 17.45 44.10 -23.74
CA THR A 879 16.12 44.55 -24.15
C THR A 879 15.05 43.61 -23.61
N ALA A 880 13.97 44.20 -23.14
CA ALA A 880 12.83 43.57 -22.49
C ALA A 880 12.01 42.67 -23.43
N SER A 881 11.46 41.58 -22.90
CA SER A 881 10.05 41.13 -23.07
C SER A 881 9.80 39.76 -22.38
N PRO A 882 8.56 39.48 -21.91
CA PRO A 882 8.30 38.64 -20.75
C PRO A 882 8.11 37.15 -21.07
N SER A 883 8.63 36.28 -20.21
CA SER A 883 8.33 34.86 -20.20
C SER A 883 6.90 34.60 -19.72
N LYS A 884 6.11 34.04 -20.64
CA LYS A 884 4.93 33.17 -20.49
C LYS A 884 4.33 33.04 -19.09
N ALA A 885 3.09 33.54 -19.01
CA ALA A 885 2.12 33.30 -17.97
C ALA A 885 1.94 31.82 -17.63
N VAL A 886 1.91 31.54 -16.33
CA VAL A 886 1.13 30.44 -15.73
C VAL A 886 -0.34 30.69 -16.05
N PRO A 887 -1.17 29.69 -16.39
CA PRO A 887 -2.60 29.91 -16.58
C PRO A 887 -3.17 30.47 -15.28
N ALA A 888 -3.80 31.64 -15.37
CA ALA A 888 -4.54 32.22 -14.26
C ALA A 888 -5.55 31.20 -13.75
N SER A 889 -5.57 30.98 -12.43
CA SER A 889 -6.75 30.49 -11.75
C SER A 889 -7.94 31.33 -12.21
N THR A 890 -9.04 30.66 -12.52
CA THR A 890 -10.29 31.27 -12.95
C THR A 890 -10.63 32.48 -12.06
N PRO A 891 -10.95 33.66 -12.62
CA PRO A 891 -11.29 34.85 -11.83
C PRO A 891 -12.57 34.69 -10.98
N SER A 892 -13.27 33.57 -11.12
CA SER A 892 -14.41 33.15 -10.30
C SER A 892 -14.02 32.95 -8.83
N ASP A 893 -12.93 32.22 -8.56
CA ASP A 893 -12.69 31.66 -7.22
C ASP A 893 -12.23 32.73 -6.20
N THR A 894 -11.52 33.75 -6.68
CA THR A 894 -11.10 34.89 -5.84
C THR A 894 -12.26 35.86 -5.57
N VAL A 895 -13.22 35.96 -6.50
CA VAL A 895 -14.41 36.82 -6.35
C VAL A 895 -15.46 36.15 -5.46
N VAL A 896 -15.53 34.82 -5.46
CA VAL A 896 -16.42 34.02 -4.59
C VAL A 896 -15.93 34.02 -3.14
N ALA A 897 -14.63 33.87 -2.89
CA ALA A 897 -14.05 34.00 -1.54
C ALA A 897 -14.26 35.41 -0.94
N ALA A 898 -14.23 36.46 -1.77
CA ALA A 898 -14.52 37.83 -1.34
C ALA A 898 -16.01 38.09 -1.07
N ARG A 899 -16.93 37.31 -1.66
CA ARG A 899 -18.38 37.36 -1.40
C ARG A 899 -18.79 36.55 -0.17
N ALA A 900 -18.10 35.43 0.13
CA ALA A 900 -18.41 34.54 1.24
C ALA A 900 -18.21 35.18 2.64
N LEU A 901 -17.46 36.28 2.74
CA LEU A 901 -17.20 37.00 4.00
C LEU A 901 -18.23 38.11 4.31
N SER A 902 -19.36 38.20 3.60
CA SER A 902 -20.35 39.27 3.80
C SER A 902 -21.81 38.76 3.87
N PRO A 903 -22.28 38.34 5.06
CA PRO A 903 -23.71 38.16 5.30
C PRO A 903 -24.36 39.38 6.00
N SER A 904 -23.92 40.62 5.77
CA SER A 904 -24.61 41.86 6.26
C SER A 904 -24.12 43.14 5.54
N PRO A 905 -24.83 44.30 5.61
CA PRO A 905 -24.83 45.36 4.60
C PRO A 905 -23.62 46.33 4.62
N SER A 906 -22.47 45.92 5.17
CA SER A 906 -21.25 46.75 5.20
C SER A 906 -20.30 46.39 4.05
N PRO A 907 -19.68 47.36 3.35
CA PRO A 907 -18.80 47.10 2.22
C PRO A 907 -17.58 46.26 2.64
N SER A 908 -17.18 45.31 1.78
CA SER A 908 -15.99 44.47 1.98
C SER A 908 -14.72 45.32 2.16
N PRO A 909 -13.74 44.92 3.00
CA PRO A 909 -12.47 45.65 3.16
C PRO A 909 -11.73 45.90 1.83
N TRP A 910 -11.91 45.03 0.84
CA TRP A 910 -11.40 45.23 -0.53
C TRP A 910 -12.12 46.34 -1.28
N GLN A 911 -13.45 46.43 -1.14
CA GLN A 911 -14.26 47.48 -1.78
C GLN A 911 -13.93 48.85 -1.20
N GLU A 912 -13.73 48.94 0.12
CA GLU A 912 -13.25 50.16 0.75
C GLU A 912 -11.85 50.50 0.26
N LEU A 913 -10.89 49.57 0.31
CA LEU A 913 -9.52 49.81 -0.17
C LEU A 913 -9.48 50.39 -1.60
N LEU A 914 -10.21 49.79 -2.54
CA LEU A 914 -10.24 50.24 -3.93
C LEU A 914 -10.85 51.64 -4.09
N ARG A 915 -11.88 51.97 -3.30
CA ARG A 915 -12.49 53.31 -3.30
C ARG A 915 -11.49 54.37 -2.83
N TYR A 916 -10.80 54.09 -1.72
CA TYR A 916 -9.81 54.99 -1.14
C TYR A 916 -8.53 55.12 -2.00
N MET A 917 -8.09 54.04 -2.67
CA MET A 917 -7.02 54.11 -3.68
C MET A 917 -7.43 54.91 -4.93
N MET A 918 -8.71 54.82 -5.34
CA MET A 918 -9.23 55.59 -6.47
C MET A 918 -9.22 57.10 -6.16
N GLU A 919 -9.53 57.48 -4.92
CA GLU A 919 -9.47 58.88 -4.49
C GLU A 919 -8.05 59.46 -4.63
N GLU A 920 -7.00 58.72 -4.24
CA GLU A 920 -5.60 59.13 -4.47
C GLU A 920 -5.22 59.24 -5.96
N VAL A 921 -5.85 58.42 -6.81
CA VAL A 921 -5.68 58.54 -8.26
C VAL A 921 -6.38 59.79 -8.79
N GLU A 922 -7.59 60.09 -8.31
CA GLU A 922 -8.34 61.29 -8.70
C GLU A 922 -7.67 62.57 -8.21
N TRP A 923 -7.09 62.59 -7.00
CA TRP A 923 -6.28 63.71 -6.52
C TRP A 923 -5.11 63.99 -7.47
N ARG A 924 -4.37 62.95 -7.88
CA ARG A 924 -3.27 63.07 -8.84
C ARG A 924 -3.74 63.54 -10.21
N LYS A 925 -4.82 62.99 -10.76
CA LYS A 925 -5.35 63.40 -12.07
C LYS A 925 -5.79 64.86 -12.08
N ARG A 926 -6.43 65.32 -11.00
CA ARG A 926 -6.96 66.68 -10.86
C ARG A 926 -5.93 67.68 -10.35
N GLN A 927 -4.72 67.21 -9.99
CA GLN A 927 -3.70 68.00 -9.28
C GLN A 927 -4.27 68.63 -8.00
N TYR A 928 -5.19 67.93 -7.34
CA TYR A 928 -5.76 68.33 -6.07
C TYR A 928 -4.75 68.05 -4.95
N VAL A 929 -4.56 69.02 -4.06
CA VAL A 929 -3.68 68.92 -2.90
C VAL A 929 -4.57 68.85 -1.65
N PRO A 930 -4.76 67.67 -1.03
CA PRO A 930 -5.54 67.50 0.19
C PRO A 930 -4.85 68.15 1.39
N THR A 931 -5.61 68.48 2.44
CA THR A 931 -5.02 68.77 3.76
C THR A 931 -4.39 67.52 4.36
N ILE A 932 -3.59 67.67 5.43
CA ILE A 932 -3.01 66.51 6.13
C ILE A 932 -4.12 65.63 6.72
N GLU A 933 -5.18 66.24 7.22
CA GLU A 933 -6.35 65.54 7.77
C GLU A 933 -7.08 64.74 6.68
N GLU A 934 -7.40 65.37 5.54
CA GLU A 934 -8.03 64.70 4.39
C GLU A 934 -7.14 63.56 3.86
N TYR A 935 -5.84 63.81 3.75
CA TYR A 935 -4.88 62.80 3.34
C TYR A 935 -4.87 61.63 4.31
N MET A 936 -4.77 61.87 5.63
CA MET A 936 -4.66 60.80 6.62
C MET A 936 -5.96 59.99 6.76
N GLU A 937 -7.13 60.59 6.59
CA GLU A 937 -8.40 59.85 6.53
C GLU A 937 -8.40 58.86 5.37
N ASN A 938 -7.81 59.22 4.23
CA ASN A 938 -7.74 58.36 3.08
C ASN A 938 -6.59 57.32 3.18
N ALA A 939 -5.41 57.81 3.57
CA ALA A 939 -4.14 57.11 3.52
C ALA A 939 -4.05 55.95 4.52
N VAL A 940 -4.78 56.03 5.63
CA VAL A 940 -4.88 54.95 6.63
C VAL A 940 -5.57 53.71 6.04
N VAL A 941 -6.60 53.90 5.22
CA VAL A 941 -7.30 52.80 4.55
C VAL A 941 -6.52 52.34 3.32
N SER A 942 -6.00 53.28 2.52
CA SER A 942 -5.26 52.97 1.29
C SER A 942 -3.91 52.26 1.54
N PHE A 943 -3.40 52.25 2.78
CA PHE A 943 -2.22 51.50 3.19
C PHE A 943 -2.41 49.97 3.12
N ALA A 944 -3.63 49.50 2.83
CA ALA A 944 -3.97 48.11 2.50
C ALA A 944 -3.83 47.09 3.64
N LEU A 945 -3.72 47.53 4.90
CA LEU A 945 -3.76 46.62 6.05
C LEU A 945 -5.15 46.03 6.31
N GLY A 946 -6.22 46.66 5.84
CA GLY A 946 -7.61 46.21 6.06
C GLY A 946 -7.86 44.79 5.56
N PRO A 947 -7.59 44.49 4.28
CA PRO A 947 -7.68 43.13 3.73
C PRO A 947 -6.73 42.09 4.34
N ILE A 948 -5.70 42.53 5.07
CA ILE A 948 -4.71 41.63 5.70
C ILE A 948 -5.12 41.30 7.13
N LEU A 949 -5.37 42.33 7.94
CA LEU A 949 -5.59 42.19 9.38
C LEU A 949 -7.01 41.74 9.71
N LEU A 950 -8.04 42.37 9.14
CA LEU A 950 -9.42 42.12 9.55
C LEU A 950 -9.85 40.66 9.30
N PRO A 951 -9.50 40.03 8.16
CA PRO A 951 -9.74 38.59 7.98
C PRO A 951 -8.89 37.72 8.91
N ALA A 952 -7.62 38.07 9.11
CA ALA A 952 -6.69 37.28 9.93
C ALA A 952 -7.13 37.16 11.40
N ILE A 953 -7.89 38.12 11.93
CA ILE A 953 -8.39 38.07 13.32
C ILE A 953 -9.32 36.88 13.54
N TYR A 954 -10.11 36.46 12.53
CA TYR A 954 -11.00 35.30 12.63
C TYR A 954 -10.24 33.96 12.72
N PHE A 955 -8.96 33.94 12.35
CA PHE A 955 -8.10 32.76 12.38
C PHE A 955 -7.15 32.73 13.58
N VAL A 956 -7.15 33.75 14.43
CA VAL A 956 -6.22 33.88 15.56
C VAL A 956 -6.99 33.92 16.88
N GLY A 957 -6.82 32.88 17.70
CA GLY A 957 -7.43 32.81 19.03
C GLY A 957 -8.85 32.23 19.05
N PRO A 958 -9.67 32.53 20.08
CA PRO A 958 -11.01 31.97 20.23
C PRO A 958 -12.01 32.56 19.21
N LYS A 959 -13.10 31.83 18.92
CA LYS A 959 -14.18 32.30 18.04
C LYS A 959 -14.70 33.66 18.50
N ILE A 960 -14.68 34.66 17.62
CA ILE A 960 -15.16 36.01 17.89
C ILE A 960 -16.47 36.30 17.14
N PRO A 961 -17.45 36.95 17.77
CA PRO A 961 -18.65 37.43 17.08
C PRO A 961 -18.37 38.74 16.31
N ASP A 962 -19.14 39.01 15.25
CA ASP A 962 -19.02 40.25 14.45
C ASP A 962 -19.13 41.54 15.27
N SER A 963 -19.85 41.51 16.39
CA SER A 963 -19.95 42.66 17.31
C SER A 963 -18.60 43.05 17.92
N VAL A 964 -17.65 42.12 18.03
CA VAL A 964 -16.27 42.38 18.50
C VAL A 964 -15.43 43.02 17.41
N VAL A 965 -15.56 42.58 16.15
CA VAL A 965 -14.85 43.19 15.02
C VAL A 965 -15.35 44.61 14.75
N ARG A 966 -16.65 44.85 14.95
CA ARG A 966 -17.26 46.19 14.88
C ARG A 966 -17.12 47.02 16.14
N SER A 967 -16.46 46.49 17.18
CA SER A 967 -16.28 47.23 18.43
C SER A 967 -15.41 48.46 18.20
N GLN A 968 -15.65 49.49 19.01
CA GLN A 968 -14.81 50.70 19.01
C GLN A 968 -13.34 50.35 19.30
N GLU A 969 -13.09 49.34 20.14
CA GLU A 969 -11.75 48.89 20.49
C GLU A 969 -11.01 48.26 19.29
N CYS A 970 -11.68 47.40 18.49
CA CYS A 970 -11.08 46.80 17.30
C CYS A 970 -10.80 47.86 16.21
N ASN A 971 -11.74 48.79 16.01
CA ASN A 971 -11.55 49.91 15.08
C ASN A 971 -10.37 50.81 15.49
N GLU A 972 -10.20 51.07 16.79
CA GLU A 972 -9.08 51.87 17.29
C GLU A 972 -7.74 51.13 17.15
N LEU A 973 -7.69 49.83 17.44
CA LEU A 973 -6.50 48.99 17.18
C LEU A 973 -6.08 49.04 15.71
N PHE A 974 -7.04 48.90 14.79
CA PHE A 974 -6.82 48.98 13.35
C PHE A 974 -6.36 50.38 12.91
N ARG A 975 -7.01 51.43 13.41
CA ARG A 975 -6.66 52.83 13.12
C ARG A 975 -5.22 53.13 13.57
N LEU A 976 -4.84 52.74 14.79
CA LEU A 976 -3.51 53.01 15.34
C LEU A 976 -2.40 52.30 14.57
N VAL A 977 -2.56 51.01 14.24
CA VAL A 977 -1.54 50.29 13.45
C VAL A 977 -1.43 50.81 12.03
N SER A 978 -2.55 51.17 11.40
CA SER A 978 -2.58 51.66 10.02
C SER A 978 -2.06 53.09 9.90
N THR A 979 -2.38 53.95 10.86
CA THR A 979 -1.79 55.31 10.97
C THR A 979 -0.29 55.23 11.15
N MET A 980 0.18 54.40 12.07
CA MET A 980 1.60 54.20 12.33
C MET A 980 2.31 53.61 11.09
N GLY A 981 1.72 52.59 10.45
CA GLY A 981 2.26 51.95 9.26
C GLY A 981 2.37 52.90 8.07
N ARG A 982 1.32 53.69 7.82
CA ARG A 982 1.29 54.72 6.77
C ARG A 982 2.34 55.79 7.02
N LEU A 983 2.41 56.35 8.22
CA LEU A 983 3.40 57.38 8.55
C LEU A 983 4.83 56.86 8.46
N LEU A 984 5.09 55.61 8.87
CA LEU A 984 6.41 54.95 8.69
C LEU A 984 6.77 54.77 7.21
N ASN A 985 5.79 54.42 6.38
CA ASN A 985 5.96 54.30 4.94
C ASN A 985 6.28 55.67 4.31
N ASP A 986 5.46 56.69 4.56
CA ASP A 986 5.68 58.05 4.06
C ASP A 986 7.03 58.61 4.51
N PHE A 987 7.34 58.50 5.82
CA PHE A 987 8.60 58.94 6.42
C PHE A 987 9.85 58.35 5.75
N ARG A 988 9.77 57.13 5.20
CA ARG A 988 10.90 56.48 4.52
C ARG A 988 10.88 56.55 3.02
N SER A 989 9.70 56.69 2.40
CA SER A 989 9.54 56.63 0.96
C SER A 989 9.31 57.99 0.30
N TYR A 990 9.19 59.06 1.10
CA TYR A 990 8.85 60.40 0.61
C TYR A 990 9.71 60.86 -0.59
N GLU A 991 11.03 60.67 -0.57
CA GLU A 991 11.88 61.10 -1.69
C GLU A 991 11.55 60.40 -3.00
N ARG A 992 11.23 59.10 -2.94
CA ARG A 992 10.82 58.33 -4.13
C ARG A 992 9.43 58.77 -4.56
N GLU A 993 8.50 58.84 -3.62
CA GLU A 993 7.11 59.17 -3.91
C GLU A 993 6.96 60.59 -4.47
N CYS A 994 7.73 61.56 -3.96
CA CYS A 994 7.85 62.89 -4.55
C CYS A 994 8.35 62.84 -6.01
N ARG A 995 9.35 62.00 -6.31
CA ARG A 995 9.85 61.80 -7.70
C ARG A 995 8.80 61.15 -8.61
N GLU A 996 7.94 60.30 -8.05
CA GLU A 996 6.83 59.64 -8.75
C GLU A 996 5.56 60.51 -8.84
N GLY A 997 5.57 61.73 -8.29
CA GLY A 997 4.40 62.61 -8.25
C GLY A 997 3.28 62.09 -7.35
N LYS A 998 3.60 61.24 -6.36
CA LYS A 998 2.67 60.76 -5.34
C LYS A 998 2.75 61.66 -4.10
N LEU A 999 1.57 62.04 -3.59
CA LEU A 999 1.45 62.79 -2.35
C LEU A 999 1.74 61.87 -1.16
N ASN A 1000 2.47 62.40 -0.18
CA ASN A 1000 2.72 61.76 1.10
C ASN A 1000 2.69 62.81 2.22
N SER A 1001 2.56 62.38 3.47
CA SER A 1001 2.46 63.28 4.62
C SER A 1001 3.65 64.23 4.80
N VAL A 1002 4.89 63.80 4.47
CA VAL A 1002 6.10 64.66 4.55
C VAL A 1002 5.98 65.81 3.56
N PHE A 1003 5.62 65.50 2.30
CA PHE A 1003 5.47 66.51 1.25
C PHE A 1003 4.33 67.48 1.54
N LEU A 1004 3.20 67.00 2.07
CA LEU A 1004 2.06 67.84 2.42
C LEU A 1004 2.39 68.81 3.57
N LEU A 1005 3.16 68.39 4.58
CA LEU A 1005 3.62 69.28 5.65
C LEU A 1005 4.47 70.44 5.11
N VAL A 1006 5.40 70.16 4.21
CA VAL A 1006 6.24 71.20 3.60
C VAL A 1006 5.41 72.13 2.71
N LEU A 1007 4.53 71.57 1.89
CA LEU A 1007 3.70 72.34 0.96
C LEU A 1007 2.72 73.28 1.68
N HIS A 1008 2.02 72.80 2.71
CA HIS A 1008 1.05 73.60 3.48
C HIS A 1008 1.70 74.60 4.44
N SER A 1009 2.98 74.40 4.79
CA SER A 1009 3.76 75.38 5.55
C SER A 1009 4.15 76.63 4.75
N GLY A 1010 3.88 76.65 3.43
CA GLY A 1010 4.31 77.74 2.55
C GLY A 1010 5.84 77.86 2.45
N GLY A 1011 6.57 76.77 2.70
CA GLY A 1011 8.03 76.71 2.71
C GLY A 1011 8.69 77.10 4.04
N SER A 1012 7.92 77.25 5.13
CA SER A 1012 8.47 77.53 6.47
C SER A 1012 9.02 76.28 7.18
N VAL A 1013 8.66 75.09 6.72
CA VAL A 1013 9.13 73.79 7.25
C VAL A 1013 10.00 73.13 6.19
N SER A 1014 11.23 72.77 6.53
CA SER A 1014 12.11 71.99 5.63
C SER A 1014 11.66 70.53 5.53
N MET A 1015 12.15 69.79 4.53
CA MET A 1015 11.85 68.36 4.44
C MET A 1015 12.35 67.59 5.66
N GLU A 1016 13.50 67.96 6.20
CA GLU A 1016 14.08 67.38 7.41
C GLU A 1016 13.21 67.69 8.64
N GLU A 1017 12.71 68.92 8.78
CA GLU A 1017 11.81 69.31 9.86
C GLU A 1017 10.47 68.58 9.75
N ALA A 1018 9.92 68.39 8.55
CA ALA A 1018 8.69 67.62 8.32
C ALA A 1018 8.88 66.13 8.67
N VAL A 1019 10.05 65.57 8.38
CA VAL A 1019 10.44 64.20 8.74
C VAL A 1019 10.52 64.04 10.27
N GLU A 1020 11.07 65.03 11.00
CA GLU A 1020 11.08 65.04 12.46
C GLU A 1020 9.68 65.20 13.08
N GLU A 1021 8.81 66.03 12.50
CA GLU A 1021 7.43 66.22 12.97
C GLU A 1021 6.59 64.94 12.86
N ILE A 1022 6.78 64.13 11.80
CA ILE A 1022 6.07 62.85 11.61
C ILE A 1022 6.49 61.77 12.62
N GLN A 1023 7.69 61.86 13.19
CA GLN A 1023 8.15 60.88 14.19
C GLN A 1023 7.32 60.93 15.48
N LYS A 1024 6.82 62.11 15.88
CA LYS A 1024 6.01 62.30 17.09
C LYS A 1024 4.69 61.50 17.06
N PRO A 1025 3.84 61.59 16.02
CA PRO A 1025 2.61 60.80 15.93
C PRO A 1025 2.87 59.29 15.77
N ILE A 1026 3.96 58.86 15.12
CA ILE A 1026 4.33 57.43 15.03
C ILE A 1026 4.55 56.84 16.44
N GLU A 1027 5.37 57.50 17.25
CA GLU A 1027 5.67 57.04 18.61
C GLU A 1027 4.45 57.13 19.54
N LYS A 1028 3.57 58.12 19.32
CA LYS A 1028 2.28 58.19 20.03
C LYS A 1028 1.39 57.00 19.68
N CYS A 1029 1.19 56.71 18.39
CA CYS A 1029 0.37 55.58 17.94
C CYS A 1029 0.89 54.25 18.49
N ARG A 1030 2.21 54.04 18.50
CA ARG A 1030 2.83 52.82 19.05
C ARG A 1030 2.57 52.66 20.54
N ARG A 1031 2.69 53.73 21.34
CA ARG A 1031 2.41 53.70 22.79
C ARG A 1031 0.93 53.44 23.07
N ASP A 1032 0.04 54.08 22.33
CA ASP A 1032 -1.40 53.92 22.49
C ASP A 1032 -1.85 52.51 22.06
N LEU A 1033 -1.28 51.98 20.96
CA LEU A 1033 -1.50 50.59 20.53
C LEU A 1033 -1.05 49.60 21.61
N LEU A 1034 0.16 49.76 22.16
CA LEU A 1034 0.65 48.88 23.22
C LEU A 1034 -0.24 48.93 24.47
N ARG A 1035 -0.77 50.11 24.81
CA ARG A 1035 -1.70 50.28 25.94
C ARG A 1035 -2.98 49.47 25.71
N LEU A 1036 -3.59 49.53 24.53
CA LEU A 1036 -4.79 48.76 24.20
C LEU A 1036 -4.51 47.26 24.16
N VAL A 1037 -3.35 46.85 23.63
CA VAL A 1037 -2.97 45.43 23.60
C VAL A 1037 -2.86 44.88 25.03
N LEU A 1038 -2.24 45.63 25.94
CA LEU A 1038 -2.05 45.27 27.36
C LEU A 1038 -3.28 45.45 28.25
N SER A 1039 -4.38 46.03 27.77
CA SER A 1039 -5.61 46.17 28.55
C SER A 1039 -6.16 44.79 28.95
N LYS A 1040 -6.55 44.64 30.23
CA LYS A 1040 -7.16 43.42 30.77
C LYS A 1040 -8.68 43.39 30.60
N ASP A 1041 -9.32 44.55 30.63
CA ASP A 1041 -10.75 44.73 30.39
C ASP A 1041 -10.96 45.06 28.91
N SER A 1042 -11.21 44.03 28.10
CA SER A 1042 -11.21 44.14 26.65
C SER A 1042 -12.27 43.24 26.03
N THR A 1043 -12.98 43.77 25.04
CA THR A 1043 -13.93 43.02 24.22
C THR A 1043 -13.24 42.21 23.14
N VAL A 1044 -12.00 42.58 22.79
CA VAL A 1044 -11.16 41.92 21.78
C VAL A 1044 -10.21 40.93 22.48
N PRO A 1045 -10.24 39.62 22.14
CA PRO A 1045 -9.37 38.64 22.77
C PRO A 1045 -7.89 38.99 22.64
N ARG A 1046 -7.09 38.62 23.66
CA ARG A 1046 -5.67 38.93 23.71
C ARG A 1046 -4.88 38.47 22.46
N PRO A 1047 -5.06 37.25 21.92
CA PRO A 1047 -4.38 36.83 20.69
C PRO A 1047 -4.71 37.72 19.48
N CYS A 1048 -5.98 38.15 19.35
CA CYS A 1048 -6.42 39.07 18.32
C CYS A 1048 -5.73 40.44 18.46
N LYS A 1049 -5.57 40.95 19.69
CA LYS A 1049 -4.83 42.20 19.94
C LYS A 1049 -3.34 42.08 19.62
N GLU A 1050 -2.75 40.94 19.93
CA GLU A 1050 -1.34 40.66 19.63
C GLU A 1050 -1.05 40.61 18.13
N LEU A 1051 -2.03 40.24 17.30
CA LEU A 1051 -1.92 40.33 15.84
C LEU A 1051 -1.65 41.77 15.37
N PHE A 1052 -2.39 42.76 15.88
CA PHE A 1052 -2.16 44.18 15.56
C PHE A 1052 -0.78 44.65 16.04
N TRP A 1053 -0.35 44.22 17.22
CA TRP A 1053 0.99 44.52 17.74
C TRP A 1053 2.12 43.88 16.93
N ASN A 1054 1.93 42.65 16.46
CA ASN A 1054 2.93 41.98 15.64
C ASN A 1054 3.00 42.64 14.26
N MET A 1055 1.88 43.03 13.67
CA MET A 1055 1.88 43.83 12.45
C MET A 1055 2.58 45.17 12.63
N SER A 1056 2.44 45.82 13.79
CA SER A 1056 3.18 47.05 14.07
C SER A 1056 4.70 46.81 14.05
N LYS A 1057 5.17 45.68 14.59
CA LYS A 1057 6.59 45.29 14.50
C LYS A 1057 7.01 45.01 13.06
N CYS A 1058 6.15 44.38 12.25
CA CYS A 1058 6.40 44.16 10.82
C CYS A 1058 6.57 45.49 10.09
N CYS A 1059 5.67 46.46 10.27
CA CYS A 1059 5.81 47.79 9.68
C CYS A 1059 7.14 48.47 10.08
N TYR A 1060 7.51 48.43 11.36
CA TYR A 1060 8.82 48.92 11.80
C TYR A 1060 9.98 48.13 11.19
N PHE A 1061 9.88 46.81 11.06
CA PHE A 1061 10.94 46.01 10.44
C PHE A 1061 11.15 46.43 8.98
N PHE A 1062 10.08 46.59 8.21
CA PHE A 1062 10.13 46.99 6.82
C PHE A 1062 10.59 48.44 6.61
N TYR A 1063 10.20 49.37 7.50
CA TYR A 1063 10.45 50.81 7.32
C TYR A 1063 11.45 51.45 8.34
N SER A 1064 12.08 50.70 9.24
CA SER A 1064 13.02 51.30 10.24
C SER A 1064 14.36 51.74 9.66
N ARG A 1065 14.88 51.03 8.64
CA ARG A 1065 16.24 51.23 8.08
C ARG A 1065 16.27 51.57 6.58
N GLY A 1066 15.10 51.85 5.99
CA GLY A 1066 14.91 52.14 4.56
C GLY A 1066 13.53 51.67 4.09
N ASP A 1067 13.18 51.87 2.82
CA ASP A 1067 11.99 51.23 2.23
C ASP A 1067 12.30 49.77 1.87
N GLY A 1068 12.08 48.88 2.84
CA GLY A 1068 12.26 47.45 2.65
C GLY A 1068 11.17 46.76 1.84
N PHE A 1069 10.04 47.44 1.55
CA PHE A 1069 8.95 46.88 0.76
C PHE A 1069 9.26 46.98 -0.73
N SER A 1070 9.83 48.10 -1.16
CA SER A 1070 10.19 48.36 -2.55
C SER A 1070 11.61 47.93 -2.92
N SER A 1071 12.35 47.36 -1.96
CA SER A 1071 13.71 46.85 -2.16
C SER A 1071 13.73 45.32 -2.10
N PRO A 1072 13.89 44.62 -3.24
CA PRO A 1072 13.87 43.15 -3.30
C PRO A 1072 14.95 42.48 -2.46
N THR A 1073 16.06 43.18 -2.17
CA THR A 1073 17.25 42.61 -1.52
C THR A 1073 17.38 43.02 -0.06
N ALA A 1074 16.85 44.19 0.36
CA ALA A 1074 17.14 44.77 1.68
C ALA A 1074 16.65 43.92 2.86
N LYS A 1075 15.60 43.11 2.67
CA LYS A 1075 15.02 42.25 3.72
C LYS A 1075 15.10 40.75 3.40
N ALA A 1076 15.51 40.39 2.19
CA ALA A 1076 15.57 39.00 1.72
C ALA A 1076 16.47 38.12 2.60
N GLY A 1077 17.60 38.64 3.08
CA GLY A 1077 18.50 37.87 3.96
C GLY A 1077 17.85 37.48 5.29
N ALA A 1078 17.06 38.36 5.90
CA ALA A 1078 16.35 38.06 7.15
C ALA A 1078 15.16 37.10 6.92
N VAL A 1079 14.44 37.25 5.81
CA VAL A 1079 13.39 36.31 5.40
C VAL A 1079 13.98 34.92 5.14
N LYS A 1080 15.12 34.86 4.44
CA LYS A 1080 15.87 33.64 4.19
C LYS A 1080 16.36 33.00 5.48
N ALA A 1081 16.91 33.79 6.40
CA ALA A 1081 17.39 33.31 7.70
C ALA A 1081 16.29 32.67 8.56
N VAL A 1082 15.05 33.15 8.46
CA VAL A 1082 13.91 32.66 9.28
C VAL A 1082 13.13 31.54 8.60
N ILE A 1083 12.99 31.57 7.27
CA ILE A 1083 12.13 30.63 6.53
C ILE A 1083 12.92 29.50 5.87
N HIS A 1084 14.13 29.79 5.36
CA HIS A 1084 14.87 28.90 4.48
C HIS A 1084 16.17 28.36 5.08
N GLU A 1085 16.79 29.07 6.02
CA GLU A 1085 18.02 28.63 6.66
C GLU A 1085 17.67 27.86 7.93
N PRO A 1086 18.17 26.61 8.08
CA PRO A 1086 17.98 25.86 9.31
C PRO A 1086 18.68 26.58 10.47
N LEU A 1087 18.04 26.59 11.64
CA LEU A 1087 18.64 27.07 12.88
C LEU A 1087 19.93 26.30 13.14
N GLN A 1088 21.07 26.99 13.07
CA GLN A 1088 22.34 26.45 13.54
C GLN A 1088 22.36 26.60 15.06
N LEU A 1089 22.17 25.49 15.76
CA LEU A 1089 22.27 25.37 17.22
C LEU A 1089 23.71 25.13 17.66
#